data_AF-A0A3P9DHY5-F1
#
_entry.id   AF-A0A3P9DHY5-F1
#
_cell.length_a   1.000
_cell.length_b   1.000
_cell.length_c   1.000
_cell.angle_alpha   90.00
_cell.angle_beta   90.00
_cell.angle_gamma   90.00
#
_symmetry.space_group_name_H-M   'P 1'
#
loop_
_entity.id
_entity.type
_entity.pdbx_description
1 polymer ?
#
loop_
_entity_poly.entity_id
_entity_poly.type
_entity_poly.pdbx_seq_one_letter_code
_entity_poly.pdbx_strand_id
1 'polypeptide(L)'
;ASGDFHEFKTGAPGRLELGRAGFRTRATGLTRPVCQRGLGSTMTNVTCHCSVQRLDPVILSCSHSFCRFCLQTWWRKNLKHNCPLCKKTNLSNDPPRNLVLKNLCEAFLLQRDKKASAVSEPLCRLHHETLRLFCLDHQQPVCVVCRDSKAHQDHRFNPTEEAAQDHREELQKHLKPLQDKMKVFEQVKGKFDQTAKHIKVQAQQTEKQIKEEFKKLLQFLQNEEKARLAALRTEEKKKSQMMKKKTEDLNRKMETLSETIRATEEQLRAEDVSFLHNYKAAVNRVKQRPLMDAPQLVSGALIDVAKHLGNLTYNIWNKMKEKMVSYTPVILDPNTAHPQLILSDDLTNPVILSCSHSFCRLCLQTWWTERDIKTCPLCKKTNLSNDPPRNLVLKNLCEAFLLQRDKKPSAVSEPLCRLHHEKLKLFCLDHQQPVCVICRDSKAHKDHRFNPTEEAAQDHREELQKHLKPLQDKMKVFEQVKGKFDQTAEHIKVQAQQTEKQIKEEFKKLQQFLQNEEKARLAALRTEEKKKSQMMKKKTEDLNRKMETLSETIRATEEQLRAEDVSFLHNYKAAVNRVKQRPLLDAPQLDSGALMDVAKHLGNLTYNIWNKMKKMVSYTPVILDPNTAHPQLILSDDLTSVTFGGRQKVPDNPERCHCCKVVLGSEGFDSGTHIWDVEVGEEGFWAFGVVNESYERKVQALSGYWQLCFHDEKYIVTTVPGTYEVLSVKKLQRVRVQLEYDRGKLSFFDLDANTLIHTFEHNFTEKLFPYLLTEKKPLKILPKGTNTDWILGNILV
;
A
#
# COMPACT_ATOMS: atom_id res chain seq x y z
N ALA A 1 -24.89 -20.25 -40.70
CA ALA A 1 -23.95 -20.87 -41.65
C ALA A 1 -23.04 -21.80 -40.84
N SER A 2 -22.85 -23.11 -41.10
CA SER A 2 -22.63 -23.85 -42.36
C SER A 2 -21.39 -23.33 -43.11
N GLY A 3 -20.36 -24.11 -43.44
CA GLY A 3 -20.07 -25.55 -43.21
C GLY A 3 -18.56 -25.79 -43.43
N ASP A 4 -18.01 -26.91 -43.92
CA ASP A 4 -18.59 -28.19 -44.37
C ASP A 4 -17.48 -29.28 -44.56
N PHE A 5 -17.79 -30.55 -44.29
CA PHE A 5 -17.25 -31.83 -44.85
C PHE A 5 -15.70 -32.09 -44.85
N HIS A 6 -15.14 -33.29 -45.13
CA HIS A 6 -15.61 -34.67 -45.43
C HIS A 6 -15.03 -35.65 -44.36
N GLU A 7 -15.66 -36.75 -43.93
CA GLU A 7 -15.78 -38.11 -44.56
C GLU A 7 -14.43 -38.84 -44.82
N PHE A 8 -14.29 -40.17 -44.69
CA PHE A 8 -15.28 -41.26 -44.83
C PHE A 8 -15.33 -42.28 -43.68
N LYS A 9 -16.44 -43.02 -43.62
CA LYS A 9 -16.62 -44.30 -42.89
C LYS A 9 -17.04 -45.40 -43.87
N THR A 10 -16.77 -46.66 -43.52
CA THR A 10 -17.63 -47.80 -43.88
C THR A 10 -17.93 -48.65 -42.64
N GLY A 11 -19.21 -48.92 -42.41
CA GLY A 11 -19.71 -50.05 -41.60
C GLY A 11 -20.42 -51.03 -42.55
N ALA A 12 -21.22 -52.01 -42.13
CA ALA A 12 -21.73 -52.46 -40.82
C ALA A 12 -22.19 -53.94 -41.03
N PRO A 13 -23.28 -54.50 -40.45
CA PRO A 13 -24.01 -54.27 -39.18
C PRO A 13 -24.02 -55.53 -38.25
N GLY A 14 -24.37 -55.45 -36.96
CA GLY A 14 -25.75 -55.49 -36.40
C GLY A 14 -25.87 -56.72 -35.46
N ARG A 15 -26.80 -56.89 -34.50
CA ARG A 15 -27.89 -56.11 -33.85
C ARG A 15 -27.74 -56.31 -32.30
N LEU A 16 -28.27 -55.54 -31.33
CA LEU A 16 -29.63 -55.01 -31.07
C LEU A 16 -30.68 -56.14 -30.86
N GLU A 17 -31.54 -56.19 -29.82
CA GLU A 17 -32.12 -55.13 -28.96
C GLU A 17 -32.39 -55.54 -27.47
N LEU A 18 -32.47 -54.51 -26.59
CA LEU A 18 -33.49 -54.15 -25.57
C LEU A 18 -34.31 -55.20 -24.76
N GLY A 19 -34.85 -54.92 -23.56
CA GLY A 19 -34.63 -53.78 -22.63
C GLY A 19 -35.90 -53.08 -22.06
N ARG A 20 -36.12 -53.13 -20.72
CA ARG A 20 -36.92 -52.23 -19.83
C ARG A 20 -36.69 -52.69 -18.36
N ALA A 21 -36.20 -51.89 -17.40
CA ALA A 21 -36.75 -50.71 -16.69
C ALA A 21 -37.70 -51.07 -15.52
N GLY A 22 -37.54 -50.60 -14.26
CA GLY A 22 -36.50 -49.71 -13.69
C GLY A 22 -36.69 -49.38 -12.18
N PHE A 23 -36.18 -48.20 -11.74
CA PHE A 23 -36.28 -47.52 -10.41
C PHE A 23 -35.20 -47.72 -9.30
N ARG A 24 -34.49 -46.59 -9.04
CA ARG A 24 -33.81 -45.99 -7.84
C ARG A 24 -33.64 -46.86 -6.55
N THR A 25 -32.51 -46.82 -5.82
CA THR A 25 -31.83 -45.62 -5.23
C THR A 25 -30.29 -45.78 -5.04
N ARG A 26 -29.62 -44.81 -4.35
CA ARG A 26 -28.14 -44.63 -4.17
C ARG A 26 -27.50 -45.67 -3.20
N ALA A 27 -26.18 -45.82 -2.99
CA ALA A 27 -25.00 -45.00 -3.34
C ALA A 27 -23.66 -45.81 -3.40
N THR A 28 -22.63 -45.29 -4.11
CA THR A 28 -21.17 -45.62 -4.02
C THR A 28 -20.71 -47.07 -4.28
N GLY A 29 -19.51 -47.37 -4.80
CA GLY A 29 -18.42 -46.52 -5.34
C GLY A 29 -17.13 -47.34 -5.55
N LEU A 30 -16.65 -47.47 -6.80
CA LEU A 30 -15.52 -48.33 -7.19
C LEU A 30 -14.15 -47.63 -7.17
N THR A 31 -13.06 -48.38 -7.03
CA THR A 31 -11.75 -48.08 -7.65
C THR A 31 -10.86 -49.34 -7.78
N ARG A 32 -9.98 -49.34 -8.80
CA ARG A 32 -9.01 -50.40 -9.17
C ARG A 32 -7.82 -49.70 -9.89
N PRO A 33 -6.55 -50.15 -9.79
CA PRO A 33 -5.85 -50.57 -11.05
C PRO A 33 -4.65 -51.56 -10.91
N VAL A 34 -4.25 -52.16 -12.07
CA VAL A 34 -2.89 -52.46 -12.67
C VAL A 34 -1.70 -52.82 -11.72
N CYS A 35 -0.80 -53.80 -11.94
CA CYS A 35 -0.15 -54.43 -13.13
C CYS A 35 -0.05 -56.00 -12.96
N GLN A 36 0.56 -56.93 -13.73
CA GLN A 36 1.63 -57.05 -14.77
C GLN A 36 3.10 -56.93 -14.26
N ARG A 37 4.14 -57.68 -14.71
CA ARG A 37 4.32 -58.71 -15.79
C ARG A 37 5.19 -59.92 -15.37
N GLY A 38 4.89 -61.10 -15.94
CA GLY A 38 5.84 -61.97 -16.67
C GLY A 38 7.02 -62.66 -15.96
N LEU A 39 6.86 -63.95 -15.67
CA LEU A 39 7.74 -65.03 -16.16
C LEU A 39 7.03 -66.40 -16.00
N GLY A 40 7.58 -67.45 -16.61
CA GLY A 40 6.99 -68.80 -16.59
C GLY A 40 7.37 -69.65 -15.36
N SER A 41 6.90 -70.90 -15.36
CA SER A 41 6.97 -71.89 -14.26
C SER A 41 6.07 -71.59 -13.04
N THR A 42 5.61 -72.65 -12.38
CA THR A 42 4.62 -72.62 -11.29
C THR A 42 5.27 -72.55 -9.90
N MET A 43 4.46 -72.24 -8.87
CA MET A 43 4.80 -72.35 -7.43
C MET A 43 5.78 -71.32 -6.82
N THR A 44 5.63 -70.02 -7.10
CA THR A 44 6.23 -68.95 -6.27
C THR A 44 5.22 -67.86 -5.89
N ASN A 45 4.30 -68.15 -4.95
CA ASN A 45 3.46 -67.10 -4.33
C ASN A 45 2.98 -67.48 -2.91
N VAL A 46 3.92 -67.89 -2.04
CA VAL A 46 3.68 -68.03 -0.60
C VAL A 46 4.77 -67.25 0.13
N THR A 47 4.45 -66.06 0.64
CA THR A 47 5.34 -65.22 1.47
C THR A 47 5.48 -65.80 2.89
N CYS A 48 6.14 -66.95 2.96
CA CYS A 48 6.47 -67.69 4.18
C CYS A 48 7.96 -67.52 4.50
N HIS A 49 8.29 -67.19 5.75
CA HIS A 49 9.68 -67.08 6.22
C HIS A 49 10.24 -68.41 6.77
N CYS A 50 9.53 -69.52 6.59
CA CYS A 50 9.95 -70.87 7.00
C CYS A 50 10.53 -71.62 5.80
N SER A 51 11.65 -72.34 6.00
CA SER A 51 12.27 -73.17 4.97
C SER A 51 11.28 -74.17 4.36
N VAL A 52 11.37 -74.40 3.05
CA VAL A 52 10.43 -75.24 2.27
C VAL A 52 10.27 -76.65 2.87
N GLN A 53 11.36 -77.21 3.40
CA GLN A 53 11.43 -78.51 4.11
C GLN A 53 10.57 -78.60 5.39
N ARG A 54 10.01 -77.49 5.88
CA ARG A 54 9.12 -77.43 7.07
C ARG A 54 7.74 -76.81 6.74
N LEU A 55 7.34 -76.81 5.47
CA LEU A 55 6.00 -76.39 5.08
C LEU A 55 4.97 -77.46 5.47
N ASP A 56 4.20 -77.17 6.51
CA ASP A 56 2.93 -77.83 6.82
C ASP A 56 1.77 -76.93 6.36
N PRO A 57 1.31 -77.04 5.10
CA PRO A 57 0.24 -76.19 4.57
C PRO A 57 -1.12 -76.63 5.10
N VAL A 58 -1.91 -75.68 5.59
CA VAL A 58 -3.30 -75.87 6.05
C VAL A 58 -4.25 -74.99 5.24
N ILE A 59 -5.48 -75.48 5.01
CA ILE A 59 -6.50 -74.80 4.19
C ILE A 59 -7.67 -74.30 5.05
N LEU A 60 -8.06 -73.03 4.85
CA LEU A 60 -9.20 -72.41 5.54
C LEU A 60 -10.52 -72.69 4.82
N SER A 61 -11.65 -72.46 5.49
CA SER A 61 -13.01 -72.56 4.92
C SER A 61 -13.31 -71.56 3.78
N CYS A 62 -12.36 -70.68 3.47
CA CYS A 62 -12.35 -69.78 2.32
C CYS A 62 -11.40 -70.25 1.20
N SER A 63 -10.99 -71.52 1.20
CA SER A 63 -10.08 -72.19 0.26
C SER A 63 -8.65 -71.62 0.14
N HIS A 64 -8.32 -70.59 0.91
CA HIS A 64 -6.96 -70.04 0.98
C HIS A 64 -6.09 -70.95 1.86
N SER A 65 -4.89 -71.28 1.38
CA SER A 65 -3.92 -72.13 2.09
C SER A 65 -2.73 -71.33 2.63
N PHE A 66 -2.26 -71.67 3.83
CA PHE A 66 -1.14 -71.00 4.51
C PHE A 66 -0.25 -72.01 5.23
N CYS A 67 0.99 -71.66 5.54
CA CYS A 67 1.80 -72.47 6.46
C CYS A 67 1.18 -72.43 7.88
N ARG A 68 1.04 -73.60 8.54
CA ARG A 68 0.38 -73.75 9.84
C ARG A 68 0.93 -72.79 10.90
N PHE A 69 2.27 -72.73 11.02
CA PHE A 69 2.98 -71.82 11.92
C PHE A 69 2.72 -70.34 11.60
N CYS A 70 2.69 -69.98 10.32
CA CYS A 70 2.46 -68.62 9.83
C CYS A 70 1.04 -68.14 10.20
N LEU A 71 0.05 -68.99 9.96
CA LEU A 71 -1.34 -68.74 10.27
C LEU A 71 -1.59 -68.62 11.78
N GLN A 72 -1.06 -69.56 12.57
CA GLN A 72 -1.14 -69.52 14.04
C GLN A 72 -0.46 -68.26 14.62
N THR A 73 0.69 -67.86 14.07
CA THR A 73 1.37 -66.62 14.47
C THR A 73 0.55 -65.38 14.11
N TRP A 74 -0.12 -65.38 12.96
CA TRP A 74 -1.03 -64.29 12.57
C TRP A 74 -2.27 -64.23 13.47
N TRP A 75 -2.90 -65.37 13.78
CA TRP A 75 -4.03 -65.43 14.72
C TRP A 75 -3.65 -64.97 16.13
N ARG A 76 -2.51 -65.42 16.68
CA ARG A 76 -1.97 -64.94 17.97
C ARG A 76 -1.79 -63.42 18.01
N LYS A 77 -1.33 -62.79 16.92
CA LYS A 77 -1.13 -61.33 16.85
C LYS A 77 -2.41 -60.51 16.60
N ASN A 78 -3.47 -61.11 16.05
CA ASN A 78 -4.68 -60.38 15.63
C ASN A 78 -5.94 -60.73 16.46
N LEU A 79 -5.84 -61.67 17.40
CA LEU A 79 -6.90 -62.09 18.33
C LEU A 79 -8.23 -62.53 17.66
N LYS A 80 -8.21 -62.83 16.36
CA LYS A 80 -9.37 -63.26 15.57
C LYS A 80 -8.97 -64.32 14.55
N HIS A 81 -9.71 -65.42 14.48
CA HIS A 81 -9.45 -66.59 13.63
C HIS A 81 -9.86 -66.36 12.15
N ASN A 82 -9.44 -65.25 11.56
CA ASN A 82 -9.83 -64.82 10.21
C ASN A 82 -8.79 -65.21 9.17
N CYS A 83 -9.16 -65.25 7.89
CA CYS A 83 -8.21 -65.43 6.80
C CYS A 83 -7.27 -64.21 6.67
N PRO A 84 -5.94 -64.39 6.67
CA PRO A 84 -5.00 -63.28 6.49
C PRO A 84 -5.23 -62.47 5.19
N LEU A 85 -5.67 -63.13 4.11
CA LEU A 85 -5.94 -62.52 2.80
C LEU A 85 -7.35 -61.92 2.72
N CYS A 86 -8.39 -62.75 2.61
CA CYS A 86 -9.77 -62.29 2.35
C CYS A 86 -10.56 -61.88 3.61
N LYS A 87 -9.95 -61.88 4.80
CA LYS A 87 -10.52 -61.48 6.10
C LYS A 87 -11.78 -62.22 6.58
N LYS A 88 -12.34 -63.16 5.81
CA LYS A 88 -13.46 -64.03 6.24
C LYS A 88 -13.08 -64.82 7.49
N THR A 89 -13.98 -64.88 8.48
CA THR A 89 -13.80 -65.66 9.71
C THR A 89 -13.75 -67.15 9.39
N ASN A 90 -12.76 -67.88 9.94
CA ASN A 90 -12.68 -69.34 9.85
C ASN A 90 -13.47 -69.97 11.02
N LEU A 91 -14.14 -71.09 10.76
CA LEU A 91 -14.99 -71.76 11.76
C LEU A 91 -14.22 -72.76 12.65
N SER A 92 -13.00 -73.15 12.27
CA SER A 92 -12.13 -74.01 13.08
C SER A 92 -10.90 -73.26 13.58
N ASN A 93 -10.54 -73.50 14.84
CA ASN A 93 -9.26 -73.07 15.41
C ASN A 93 -8.09 -73.96 14.94
N ASP A 94 -8.40 -75.16 14.40
CA ASP A 94 -7.44 -76.07 13.77
C ASP A 94 -7.89 -76.43 12.33
N PRO A 95 -7.36 -75.73 11.30
CA PRO A 95 -7.69 -76.01 9.90
C PRO A 95 -6.93 -77.24 9.35
N PRO A 96 -7.56 -78.07 8.51
CA PRO A 96 -6.98 -79.31 8.01
C PRO A 96 -5.78 -79.09 7.08
N ARG A 97 -4.90 -80.10 7.02
CA ARG A 97 -3.73 -80.12 6.14
C ARG A 97 -4.13 -80.20 4.67
N ASN A 98 -3.55 -79.34 3.84
CA ASN A 98 -3.65 -79.40 2.39
C ASN A 98 -2.63 -80.41 1.85
N LEU A 99 -2.98 -81.70 1.88
CA LEU A 99 -2.11 -82.78 1.42
C LEU A 99 -1.72 -82.63 -0.07
N VAL A 100 -2.61 -82.10 -0.92
CA VAL A 100 -2.29 -81.86 -2.33
C VAL A 100 -1.15 -80.84 -2.46
N LEU A 101 -1.23 -79.72 -1.75
CA LEU A 101 -0.18 -78.69 -1.78
C LEU A 101 1.11 -79.19 -1.12
N LYS A 102 1.02 -79.97 -0.05
CA LYS A 102 2.17 -80.60 0.60
C LYS A 102 2.90 -81.54 -0.37
N ASN A 103 2.20 -82.48 -0.98
CA ASN A 103 2.75 -83.44 -1.93
C ASN A 103 3.35 -82.73 -3.17
N LEU A 104 2.77 -81.59 -3.59
CA LEU A 104 3.34 -80.74 -4.66
C LEU A 104 4.66 -80.08 -4.23
N CYS A 105 4.76 -79.58 -2.99
CA CYS A 105 6.02 -79.07 -2.45
C CYS A 105 7.08 -80.17 -2.32
N GLU A 106 6.70 -81.36 -1.86
CA GLU A 106 7.59 -82.52 -1.74
C GLU A 106 8.04 -83.04 -3.12
N ALA A 107 7.16 -83.05 -4.12
CA ALA A 107 7.53 -83.36 -5.51
C ALA A 107 8.47 -82.29 -6.12
N PHE A 108 8.28 -81.01 -5.79
CA PHE A 108 9.21 -79.94 -6.18
C PHE A 108 10.58 -80.06 -5.50
N LEU A 109 10.62 -80.46 -4.22
CA LEU A 109 11.88 -80.77 -3.53
C LEU A 109 12.57 -81.97 -4.19
N LEU A 110 11.85 -83.06 -4.46
CA LEU A 110 12.38 -84.23 -5.17
C LEU A 110 12.86 -83.90 -6.60
N GLN A 111 12.23 -82.96 -7.31
CA GLN A 111 12.77 -82.46 -8.59
C GLN A 111 14.01 -81.59 -8.42
N ARG A 112 14.06 -80.75 -7.38
CA ARG A 112 15.23 -79.90 -7.09
C ARG A 112 16.43 -80.74 -6.69
N ASP A 113 16.22 -81.76 -5.88
CA ASP A 113 17.27 -82.64 -5.37
C ASP A 113 17.69 -83.65 -6.46
N LYS A 114 16.78 -84.10 -7.34
CA LYS A 114 17.16 -84.78 -8.61
C LYS A 114 17.93 -83.89 -9.60
N LYS A 115 17.84 -82.55 -9.50
CA LYS A 115 18.74 -81.62 -10.21
C LYS A 115 20.06 -81.40 -9.48
N ALA A 116 20.13 -81.60 -8.17
CA ALA A 116 21.38 -81.57 -7.39
C ALA A 116 22.19 -82.86 -7.57
N SER A 117 21.53 -84.02 -7.68
CA SER A 117 22.15 -85.31 -8.03
C SER A 117 22.42 -85.49 -9.54
N ALA A 118 22.39 -84.40 -10.30
CA ALA A 118 22.77 -84.33 -11.72
C ALA A 118 23.90 -83.32 -11.96
N VAL A 119 24.72 -83.05 -10.93
CA VAL A 119 26.07 -82.51 -11.14
C VAL A 119 26.88 -83.57 -11.88
N SER A 120 27.25 -83.29 -13.13
CA SER A 120 28.33 -84.03 -13.77
C SER A 120 29.61 -83.72 -13.01
N GLU A 121 30.25 -84.73 -12.39
CA GLU A 121 31.56 -84.53 -11.77
C GLU A 121 32.50 -83.85 -12.79
N PRO A 122 33.27 -82.82 -12.38
CA PRO A 122 34.06 -82.05 -13.32
C PRO A 122 35.20 -82.91 -13.88
N LEU A 123 35.07 -83.32 -15.14
CA LEU A 123 36.00 -84.24 -15.81
C LEU A 123 37.16 -83.52 -16.50
N CYS A 124 38.33 -84.14 -16.46
CA CYS A 124 39.49 -83.75 -17.25
C CYS A 124 39.22 -83.94 -18.74
N ARG A 125 39.40 -82.89 -19.54
CA ARG A 125 39.17 -82.93 -21.01
C ARG A 125 40.08 -83.90 -21.78
N LEU A 126 41.18 -84.34 -21.18
CA LEU A 126 42.13 -85.29 -21.78
C LEU A 126 41.83 -86.73 -21.36
N HIS A 127 41.61 -86.95 -20.07
CA HIS A 127 41.53 -88.30 -19.48
C HIS A 127 40.11 -88.74 -19.11
N HIS A 128 39.12 -87.85 -19.22
CA HIS A 128 37.73 -88.04 -18.78
C HIS A 128 37.57 -88.42 -17.30
N GLU A 129 38.63 -88.19 -16.52
CA GLU A 129 38.74 -88.50 -15.09
C GLU A 129 38.44 -87.31 -14.20
N THR A 130 37.99 -87.58 -12.97
CA THR A 130 37.55 -86.52 -12.03
C THR A 130 38.69 -85.58 -11.62
N LEU A 131 38.43 -84.26 -11.69
CA LEU A 131 39.37 -83.20 -11.34
C LEU A 131 39.44 -83.02 -9.81
N ARG A 132 40.23 -83.87 -9.12
CA ARG A 132 40.35 -83.90 -7.64
C ARG A 132 41.59 -83.19 -7.08
N LEU A 133 42.52 -82.78 -7.93
CA LEU A 133 43.78 -82.14 -7.55
C LEU A 133 43.91 -80.76 -8.21
N PHE A 134 44.57 -79.82 -7.57
CA PHE A 134 44.89 -78.51 -8.12
C PHE A 134 46.41 -78.35 -8.18
N CYS A 135 46.95 -78.18 -9.38
CA CYS A 135 48.38 -77.94 -9.57
C CYS A 135 48.70 -76.48 -9.23
N LEU A 136 49.60 -76.27 -8.25
CA LEU A 136 49.98 -74.93 -7.80
C LEU A 136 50.81 -74.19 -8.85
N ASP A 137 51.70 -74.89 -9.56
CA ASP A 137 52.61 -74.33 -10.56
C ASP A 137 51.88 -73.91 -11.84
N HIS A 138 50.95 -74.77 -12.31
CA HIS A 138 50.10 -74.48 -13.47
C HIS A 138 48.81 -73.72 -13.13
N GLN A 139 48.51 -73.48 -11.85
CA GLN A 139 47.32 -72.77 -11.37
C GLN A 139 46.00 -73.31 -11.98
N GLN A 140 45.86 -74.64 -12.07
CA GLN A 140 44.70 -75.28 -12.69
C GLN A 140 44.29 -76.61 -12.02
N PRO A 141 42.97 -76.92 -11.97
CA PRO A 141 42.46 -78.25 -11.64
C PRO A 141 42.96 -79.32 -12.61
N VAL A 142 43.28 -80.49 -12.08
CA VAL A 142 43.81 -81.67 -12.78
C VAL A 142 43.27 -82.96 -12.17
N CYS A 143 43.21 -84.04 -12.96
CA CYS A 143 42.86 -85.36 -12.45
C CYS A 143 44.12 -86.11 -11.99
N VAL A 144 43.93 -87.25 -11.31
CA VAL A 144 45.05 -88.10 -10.85
C VAL A 144 45.97 -88.55 -12.00
N VAL A 145 45.44 -88.78 -13.20
CA VAL A 145 46.22 -89.16 -14.40
C VAL A 145 47.09 -88.00 -14.92
N CYS A 146 46.63 -86.75 -14.77
CA CYS A 146 47.43 -85.57 -15.13
C CYS A 146 48.63 -85.37 -14.19
N ARG A 147 48.49 -85.72 -12.90
CA ARG A 147 49.56 -85.61 -11.89
C ARG A 147 50.79 -86.41 -12.30
N ASP A 148 50.59 -87.63 -12.78
CA ASP A 148 51.65 -88.58 -13.12
C ASP A 148 52.15 -88.42 -14.58
N SER A 149 51.70 -87.36 -15.27
CA SER A 149 52.12 -87.04 -16.63
C SER A 149 53.42 -86.23 -16.65
N LYS A 150 54.24 -86.41 -17.70
CA LYS A 150 55.47 -85.61 -17.91
C LYS A 150 55.24 -84.10 -17.93
N ALA A 151 54.01 -83.64 -18.20
CA ALA A 151 53.65 -82.23 -18.19
C ALA A 151 53.49 -81.65 -16.77
N HIS A 152 53.48 -82.47 -15.73
CA HIS A 152 53.41 -82.04 -14.32
C HIS A 152 54.50 -82.71 -13.45
N GLN A 153 55.61 -83.12 -14.07
CA GLN A 153 56.76 -83.64 -13.33
C GLN A 153 57.29 -82.57 -12.35
N ASP A 154 57.60 -83.00 -11.12
CA ASP A 154 58.12 -82.17 -10.02
C ASP A 154 57.21 -80.99 -9.56
N HIS A 155 55.96 -80.91 -10.04
CA HIS A 155 54.97 -79.92 -9.61
C HIS A 155 54.31 -80.27 -8.27
N ARG A 156 53.77 -79.25 -7.58
CA ARG A 156 53.04 -79.40 -6.32
C ARG A 156 51.53 -79.37 -6.53
N PHE A 157 50.81 -80.17 -5.74
CA PHE A 157 49.36 -80.30 -5.81
C PHE A 157 48.73 -80.27 -4.42
N ASN A 158 47.60 -79.59 -4.30
CA ASN A 158 46.67 -79.73 -3.17
C ASN A 158 45.39 -80.44 -3.67
N PRO A 159 44.56 -81.03 -2.79
CA PRO A 159 43.18 -81.37 -3.10
C PRO A 159 42.41 -80.14 -3.62
N THR A 160 41.47 -80.34 -4.55
CA THR A 160 40.66 -79.22 -5.10
C THR A 160 39.79 -78.53 -4.06
N GLU A 161 39.37 -79.24 -3.01
CA GLU A 161 38.57 -78.68 -1.91
C GLU A 161 39.41 -77.71 -1.06
N GLU A 162 40.63 -78.12 -0.66
CA GLU A 162 41.58 -77.28 0.08
C GLU A 162 42.01 -76.06 -0.74
N ALA A 163 42.44 -76.27 -1.99
CA ALA A 163 42.85 -75.18 -2.87
C ALA A 163 41.72 -74.18 -3.14
N ALA A 164 40.47 -74.65 -3.24
CA ALA A 164 39.33 -73.76 -3.38
C ALA A 164 39.05 -72.98 -2.09
N GLN A 165 39.17 -73.58 -0.91
CA GLN A 165 39.03 -72.87 0.37
C GLN A 165 40.08 -71.76 0.52
N ASP A 166 41.38 -72.07 0.32
CA ASP A 166 42.48 -71.09 0.40
C ASP A 166 42.23 -69.88 -0.53
N HIS A 167 41.89 -70.17 -1.79
CA HIS A 167 41.64 -69.13 -2.79
C HIS A 167 40.31 -68.39 -2.58
N ARG A 168 39.28 -69.00 -1.99
CA ARG A 168 38.06 -68.29 -1.54
C ARG A 168 38.42 -67.27 -0.45
N GLU A 169 39.28 -67.63 0.49
CA GLU A 169 39.75 -66.69 1.52
C GLU A 169 40.62 -65.56 0.96
N GLU A 170 41.53 -65.84 0.02
CA GLU A 170 42.32 -64.79 -0.65
C GLU A 170 41.42 -63.82 -1.44
N LEU A 171 40.45 -64.35 -2.20
CA LEU A 171 39.49 -63.52 -2.93
C LEU A 171 38.59 -62.71 -1.99
N GLN A 172 38.18 -63.28 -0.85
CA GLN A 172 37.39 -62.58 0.16
C GLN A 172 38.20 -61.44 0.83
N LYS A 173 39.49 -61.64 1.08
CA LYS A 173 40.42 -60.58 1.56
C LYS A 173 40.51 -59.43 0.54
N HIS A 174 40.50 -59.72 -0.77
CA HIS A 174 40.46 -58.71 -1.83
C HIS A 174 39.08 -58.05 -2.05
N LEU A 175 37.98 -58.78 -1.83
CA LEU A 175 36.61 -58.28 -1.98
C LEU A 175 36.20 -57.33 -0.84
N LYS A 176 36.67 -57.60 0.38
CA LYS A 176 36.29 -56.90 1.62
C LYS A 176 36.43 -55.35 1.53
N PRO A 177 37.53 -54.77 1.00
CA PRO A 177 37.63 -53.32 0.77
C PRO A 177 36.53 -52.75 -0.14
N LEU A 178 36.07 -53.48 -1.16
CA LEU A 178 34.99 -53.03 -2.04
C LEU A 178 33.64 -53.02 -1.32
N GLN A 179 33.35 -54.05 -0.52
CA GLN A 179 32.14 -54.14 0.31
C GLN A 179 32.08 -52.99 1.34
N ASP A 180 33.19 -52.63 1.97
CA ASP A 180 33.20 -51.52 2.93
C ASP A 180 33.19 -50.14 2.24
N LYS A 181 33.81 -50.00 1.05
CA LYS A 181 33.68 -48.80 0.20
C LYS A 181 32.23 -48.57 -0.25
N MET A 182 31.45 -49.63 -0.50
CA MET A 182 30.01 -49.51 -0.80
C MET A 182 29.26 -48.80 0.32
N LYS A 183 29.47 -49.20 1.58
CA LYS A 183 28.85 -48.57 2.77
C LYS A 183 29.22 -47.09 2.88
N VAL A 184 30.45 -46.73 2.54
CA VAL A 184 30.88 -45.31 2.48
C VAL A 184 30.11 -44.55 1.38
N PHE A 185 29.90 -45.14 0.21
CA PHE A 185 29.10 -44.53 -0.85
C PHE A 185 27.61 -44.38 -0.44
N GLU A 186 27.03 -45.37 0.24
CA GLU A 186 25.67 -45.27 0.81
C GLU A 186 25.55 -44.12 1.83
N GLN A 187 26.52 -43.98 2.73
CA GLN A 187 26.56 -42.87 3.70
C GLN A 187 26.71 -41.50 3.01
N VAL A 188 27.57 -41.39 1.99
CA VAL A 188 27.75 -40.13 1.24
C VAL A 188 26.50 -39.77 0.43
N LYS A 189 25.83 -40.75 -0.18
CA LYS A 189 24.52 -40.58 -0.83
C LYS A 189 23.48 -40.06 0.17
N GLY A 190 23.42 -40.64 1.37
CA GLY A 190 22.58 -40.15 2.46
C GLY A 190 22.84 -38.68 2.81
N LYS A 191 24.11 -38.26 2.87
CA LYS A 191 24.51 -36.87 3.10
C LYS A 191 24.09 -35.95 1.95
N PHE A 192 24.23 -36.37 0.68
CA PHE A 192 23.77 -35.59 -0.48
C PHE A 192 22.24 -35.43 -0.49
N ASP A 193 21.49 -36.49 -0.22
CA ASP A 193 20.03 -36.45 -0.16
C ASP A 193 19.50 -35.62 1.02
N GLN A 194 20.20 -35.62 2.17
CA GLN A 194 19.96 -34.70 3.27
C GLN A 194 20.26 -33.25 2.89
N THR A 195 21.38 -32.99 2.22
CA THR A 195 21.78 -31.64 1.76
C THR A 195 20.76 -31.08 0.76
N ALA A 196 20.31 -31.90 -0.21
CA ALA A 196 19.29 -31.53 -1.18
C ALA A 196 17.92 -31.21 -0.53
N LYS A 197 17.57 -31.88 0.58
CA LYS A 197 16.39 -31.53 1.39
C LYS A 197 16.62 -30.21 2.15
N HIS A 198 17.79 -30.04 2.77
CA HIS A 198 18.12 -28.83 3.53
C HIS A 198 18.09 -27.57 2.66
N ILE A 199 18.69 -27.59 1.47
CA ILE A 199 18.68 -26.49 0.48
C ILE A 199 17.24 -25.99 0.23
N LYS A 200 16.28 -26.90 0.04
CA LYS A 200 14.87 -26.56 -0.20
C LYS A 200 14.20 -25.93 1.02
N VAL A 201 14.42 -26.49 2.22
CA VAL A 201 13.87 -25.93 3.48
C VAL A 201 14.47 -24.54 3.74
N GLN A 202 15.78 -24.39 3.57
CA GLN A 202 16.51 -23.13 3.73
C GLN A 202 16.03 -22.07 2.73
N ALA A 203 15.80 -22.44 1.46
CA ALA A 203 15.22 -21.56 0.46
C ALA A 203 13.77 -21.15 0.80
N GLN A 204 12.92 -22.10 1.23
CA GLN A 204 11.54 -21.79 1.64
C GLN A 204 11.47 -20.88 2.88
N GLN A 205 12.38 -21.06 3.84
CA GLN A 205 12.49 -20.17 5.01
C GLN A 205 12.98 -18.78 4.61
N THR A 206 13.99 -18.70 3.74
CA THR A 206 14.50 -17.43 3.20
C THR A 206 13.43 -16.69 2.39
N GLU A 207 12.63 -17.39 1.57
CA GLU A 207 11.49 -16.81 0.85
C GLU A 207 10.43 -16.22 1.80
N LYS A 208 10.13 -16.89 2.92
CA LYS A 208 9.23 -16.36 3.96
C LYS A 208 9.80 -15.09 4.61
N GLN A 209 11.10 -15.09 4.93
CA GLN A 209 11.75 -13.94 5.57
C GLN A 209 11.82 -12.72 4.63
N ILE A 210 12.16 -12.91 3.34
CA ILE A 210 12.10 -11.84 2.32
C ILE A 210 10.69 -11.23 2.27
N LYS A 211 9.64 -12.06 2.16
CA LYS A 211 8.25 -11.61 2.08
C LYS A 211 7.82 -10.80 3.31
N GLU A 212 8.23 -11.21 4.50
CA GLU A 212 7.87 -10.49 5.72
C GLU A 212 8.58 -9.13 5.82
N GLU A 213 9.84 -9.01 5.38
CA GLU A 213 10.50 -7.69 5.29
C GLU A 213 9.83 -6.78 4.25
N PHE A 214 9.52 -7.27 3.05
CA PHE A 214 8.80 -6.47 2.05
C PHE A 214 7.38 -6.09 2.51
N LYS A 215 6.69 -6.97 3.25
CA LYS A 215 5.40 -6.70 3.88
C LYS A 215 5.47 -5.58 4.93
N LYS A 216 6.52 -5.54 5.77
CA LYS A 216 6.76 -4.40 6.70
C LYS A 216 6.92 -3.08 5.93
N LEU A 217 7.65 -3.08 4.82
CA LEU A 217 7.88 -1.88 4.01
C LEU A 217 6.61 -1.41 3.28
N LEU A 218 5.80 -2.34 2.76
CA LEU A 218 4.49 -2.02 2.18
C LEU A 218 3.53 -1.47 3.25
N GLN A 219 3.53 -2.05 4.46
CA GLN A 219 2.73 -1.55 5.58
C GLN A 219 3.18 -0.14 6.03
N PHE A 220 4.48 0.15 6.01
CA PHE A 220 5.01 1.49 6.25
C PHE A 220 4.45 2.50 5.25
N LEU A 221 4.50 2.20 3.94
CA LEU A 221 3.93 3.07 2.91
C LEU A 221 2.43 3.29 3.11
N GLN A 222 1.65 2.24 3.35
CA GLN A 222 0.20 2.35 3.62
C GLN A 222 -0.12 3.19 4.86
N ASN A 223 0.71 3.12 5.90
CA ASN A 223 0.52 3.90 7.12
C ASN A 223 0.83 5.39 6.90
N GLU A 224 1.90 5.71 6.16
CA GLU A 224 2.21 7.10 5.77
C GLU A 224 1.16 7.67 4.78
N GLU A 225 0.68 6.87 3.82
CA GLU A 225 -0.39 7.23 2.89
C GLU A 225 -1.67 7.60 3.65
N LYS A 226 -2.10 6.71 4.56
CA LYS A 226 -3.27 6.95 5.43
C LYS A 226 -3.09 8.20 6.31
N ALA A 227 -1.88 8.45 6.83
CA ALA A 227 -1.59 9.62 7.64
C ALA A 227 -1.64 10.93 6.82
N ARG A 228 -1.10 10.95 5.60
CA ARG A 228 -1.16 12.11 4.70
C ARG A 228 -2.59 12.41 4.25
N LEU A 229 -3.36 11.39 3.84
CA LEU A 229 -4.76 11.55 3.48
C LEU A 229 -5.63 12.00 4.67
N ALA A 230 -5.33 11.54 5.89
CA ALA A 230 -5.99 12.03 7.10
C ALA A 230 -5.66 13.51 7.40
N ALA A 231 -4.40 13.93 7.19
CA ALA A 231 -4.00 15.33 7.34
C ALA A 231 -4.69 16.25 6.32
N LEU A 232 -4.75 15.83 5.04
CA LEU A 232 -5.44 16.55 3.97
C LEU A 232 -6.93 16.73 4.26
N ARG A 233 -7.65 15.65 4.63
CA ARG A 233 -9.09 15.73 5.00
C ARG A 233 -9.33 16.55 6.28
N THR A 234 -8.38 16.55 7.21
CA THR A 234 -8.43 17.42 8.40
C THR A 234 -8.30 18.90 8.01
N GLU A 235 -7.48 19.20 7.01
CA GLU A 235 -7.34 20.54 6.44
C GLU A 235 -8.58 20.96 5.66
N GLU A 236 -9.03 20.14 4.70
CA GLU A 236 -10.29 20.34 3.94
C GLU A 236 -11.47 20.66 4.86
N LYS A 237 -11.65 19.89 5.94
CA LYS A 237 -12.70 20.13 6.93
C LYS A 237 -12.54 21.47 7.66
N LYS A 238 -11.32 21.84 8.06
CA LYS A 238 -11.03 23.14 8.71
C LYS A 238 -11.30 24.32 7.78
N LYS A 239 -10.81 24.25 6.54
CA LYS A 239 -10.97 25.29 5.50
C LYS A 239 -12.45 25.44 5.11
N SER A 240 -13.15 24.34 4.89
CA SER A 240 -14.59 24.33 4.60
C SER A 240 -15.43 24.90 5.76
N GLN A 241 -15.10 24.55 7.01
CA GLN A 241 -15.79 25.12 8.18
C GLN A 241 -15.50 26.62 8.37
N MET A 242 -14.28 27.08 8.04
CA MET A 242 -13.94 28.50 8.02
C MET A 242 -14.78 29.26 6.99
N MET A 243 -14.88 28.75 5.76
CA MET A 243 -15.72 29.36 4.72
C MET A 243 -17.19 29.35 5.09
N LYS A 244 -17.73 28.24 5.64
CA LYS A 244 -19.12 28.17 6.11
C LYS A 244 -19.44 29.28 7.12
N LYS A 245 -18.59 29.46 8.14
CA LYS A 245 -18.74 30.55 9.13
C LYS A 245 -18.69 31.93 8.51
N LYS A 246 -17.79 32.17 7.55
CA LYS A 246 -17.65 33.46 6.86
C LYS A 246 -18.87 33.76 5.97
N THR A 247 -19.45 32.76 5.32
CA THR A 247 -20.71 32.90 4.57
C THR A 247 -21.91 33.09 5.51
N GLU A 248 -21.96 32.42 6.67
CA GLU A 248 -22.99 32.65 7.71
C GLU A 248 -22.94 34.09 8.27
N ASP A 249 -21.74 34.59 8.61
CA ASP A 249 -21.54 35.97 9.04
C ASP A 249 -21.93 36.99 7.95
N LEU A 250 -21.59 36.71 6.68
CA LEU A 250 -21.94 37.56 5.56
C LEU A 250 -23.45 37.57 5.30
N ASN A 251 -24.11 36.42 5.31
CA ASN A 251 -25.57 36.31 5.20
C ASN A 251 -26.28 37.11 6.31
N ARG A 252 -25.82 37.03 7.56
CA ARG A 252 -26.36 37.84 8.68
C ARG A 252 -26.17 39.35 8.48
N LYS A 253 -25.04 39.77 7.90
CA LYS A 253 -24.81 41.18 7.52
C LYS A 253 -25.68 41.62 6.34
N MET A 254 -25.92 40.75 5.37
CA MET A 254 -26.84 40.98 4.26
C MET A 254 -28.27 41.13 4.77
N GLU A 255 -28.79 40.20 5.56
CA GLU A 255 -30.17 40.22 6.06
C GLU A 255 -30.51 41.56 6.74
N THR A 256 -29.71 41.96 7.72
CA THR A 256 -29.93 43.21 8.46
C THR A 256 -29.71 44.47 7.60
N LEU A 257 -29.03 44.38 6.46
CA LEU A 257 -28.91 45.46 5.48
C LEU A 257 -30.13 45.48 4.54
N SER A 258 -30.60 44.32 4.08
CA SER A 258 -31.84 44.14 3.30
C SER A 258 -33.05 44.67 4.05
N GLU A 259 -33.16 44.38 5.35
CA GLU A 259 -34.19 44.94 6.23
C GLU A 259 -34.15 46.47 6.28
N THR A 260 -32.94 47.06 6.38
CA THR A 260 -32.76 48.52 6.43
C THR A 260 -33.12 49.17 5.09
N ILE A 261 -32.73 48.55 3.98
CA ILE A 261 -33.07 49.00 2.61
C ILE A 261 -34.59 48.92 2.40
N ARG A 262 -35.20 47.75 2.62
CA ARG A 262 -36.66 47.55 2.50
C ARG A 262 -37.45 48.54 3.35
N ALA A 263 -37.11 48.70 4.64
CA ALA A 263 -37.78 49.62 5.55
C ALA A 263 -37.53 51.12 5.24
N THR A 264 -36.62 51.43 4.31
CA THR A 264 -36.42 52.78 3.76
C THR A 264 -37.20 52.93 2.44
N GLU A 265 -37.17 51.93 1.57
CA GLU A 265 -37.97 51.89 0.32
C GLU A 265 -39.48 51.89 0.58
N GLU A 266 -39.94 51.22 1.64
CA GLU A 266 -41.34 51.27 2.08
C GLU A 266 -41.76 52.67 2.55
N GLN A 267 -40.86 53.43 3.18
CA GLN A 267 -41.12 54.82 3.58
C GLN A 267 -41.09 55.77 2.37
N LEU A 268 -40.18 55.55 1.43
CA LEU A 268 -40.14 56.25 0.14
C LEU A 268 -41.40 56.01 -0.72
N ARG A 269 -42.24 55.02 -0.37
CA ARG A 269 -43.55 54.75 -0.99
C ARG A 269 -44.76 55.21 -0.15
N ALA A 270 -44.55 55.77 1.04
CA ALA A 270 -45.64 56.28 1.87
C ALA A 270 -46.20 57.61 1.32
N GLU A 271 -47.47 57.92 1.64
CA GLU A 271 -48.13 59.21 1.34
C GLU A 271 -47.37 60.39 1.98
N ASP A 272 -47.40 61.57 1.35
CA ASP A 272 -46.48 62.68 1.65
C ASP A 272 -46.48 63.12 3.12
N VAL A 273 -47.64 63.30 3.75
CA VAL A 273 -47.71 63.67 5.19
C VAL A 273 -47.20 62.55 6.09
N SER A 274 -47.43 61.28 5.72
CA SER A 274 -46.95 60.12 6.48
C SER A 274 -45.43 59.96 6.34
N PHE A 275 -44.91 60.17 5.13
CA PHE A 275 -43.48 60.25 4.85
C PHE A 275 -42.81 61.37 5.66
N LEU A 276 -43.33 62.61 5.60
CA LEU A 276 -42.73 63.77 6.28
C LEU A 276 -42.71 63.64 7.81
N HIS A 277 -43.74 63.06 8.44
CA HIS A 277 -43.69 62.76 9.88
C HIS A 277 -42.57 61.77 10.25
N ASN A 278 -42.28 60.81 9.38
CA ASN A 278 -41.29 59.76 9.63
C ASN A 278 -39.91 60.05 9.02
N TYR A 279 -39.78 61.08 8.20
CA TYR A 279 -38.59 61.39 7.41
C TYR A 279 -37.32 61.50 8.28
N LYS A 280 -37.36 62.29 9.36
CA LYS A 280 -36.24 62.43 10.31
C LYS A 280 -35.84 61.10 10.96
N ALA A 281 -36.79 60.19 11.19
CA ALA A 281 -36.51 58.85 11.70
C ALA A 281 -35.93 57.93 10.61
N ALA A 282 -36.39 58.02 9.36
CA ALA A 282 -35.83 57.27 8.23
C ALA A 282 -34.39 57.70 7.92
N VAL A 283 -34.15 59.01 7.86
CA VAL A 283 -32.80 59.59 7.71
C VAL A 283 -31.88 59.15 8.84
N ASN A 284 -32.35 59.14 10.10
CA ASN A 284 -31.56 58.64 11.21
C ASN A 284 -31.26 57.13 11.09
N ARG A 285 -32.21 56.28 10.69
CA ARG A 285 -31.95 54.84 10.46
C ARG A 285 -30.86 54.59 9.41
N VAL A 286 -30.80 55.42 8.38
CA VAL A 286 -29.77 55.32 7.32
C VAL A 286 -28.44 55.93 7.79
N LYS A 287 -28.43 57.15 8.35
CA LYS A 287 -27.21 57.87 8.78
C LYS A 287 -26.54 57.25 10.02
N GLN A 288 -27.29 56.61 10.92
CA GLN A 288 -26.73 55.91 12.10
C GLN A 288 -26.23 54.49 11.80
N ARG A 289 -26.50 53.94 10.60
CA ARG A 289 -25.97 52.63 10.20
C ARG A 289 -24.48 52.79 9.84
N PRO A 290 -23.54 52.16 10.57
CA PRO A 290 -22.13 52.24 10.18
C PRO A 290 -21.94 51.62 8.80
N LEU A 291 -21.20 52.29 7.93
CA LEU A 291 -20.68 51.73 6.67
C LEU A 291 -19.67 50.64 7.02
N MET A 292 -20.17 49.43 7.31
CA MET A 292 -19.35 48.26 7.61
C MET A 292 -18.29 48.07 6.52
N ASP A 293 -17.08 47.67 6.93
CA ASP A 293 -15.97 47.41 6.01
C ASP A 293 -16.37 46.45 4.89
N ALA A 294 -15.77 46.63 3.71
CA ALA A 294 -15.96 45.68 2.61
C ALA A 294 -15.48 44.29 3.05
N PRO A 295 -16.32 43.24 2.99
CA PRO A 295 -15.91 41.88 3.36
C PRO A 295 -14.73 41.43 2.50
N GLN A 296 -13.57 41.29 3.13
CA GLN A 296 -12.34 40.90 2.44
C GLN A 296 -12.37 39.40 2.11
N LEU A 297 -11.62 39.02 1.07
CA LEU A 297 -11.33 37.62 0.78
C LEU A 297 -10.51 37.01 1.92
N VAL A 298 -10.76 35.74 2.20
CA VAL A 298 -10.20 35.04 3.35
C VAL A 298 -8.81 34.50 2.99
N SER A 299 -7.78 35.04 3.63
CA SER A 299 -6.40 34.57 3.43
C SER A 299 -6.24 33.14 3.94
N GLY A 300 -5.46 32.33 3.22
CA GLY A 300 -5.22 30.93 3.53
C GLY A 300 -6.48 30.04 3.48
N ALA A 301 -7.52 30.45 2.74
CA ALA A 301 -8.78 29.70 2.62
C ALA A 301 -8.65 28.40 1.79
N LEU A 302 -7.70 28.34 0.85
CA LEU A 302 -7.51 27.18 -0.04
C LEU A 302 -6.66 26.08 0.60
N ILE A 303 -6.57 24.91 -0.06
CA ILE A 303 -5.70 23.81 0.38
C ILE A 303 -4.24 24.19 0.10
N ASP A 304 -3.38 24.00 1.10
CA ASP A 304 -1.94 24.07 0.93
C ASP A 304 -1.43 22.79 0.23
N VAL A 305 -1.43 22.80 -1.10
CA VAL A 305 -1.07 21.63 -1.93
C VAL A 305 0.41 21.27 -1.77
N ALA A 306 1.27 22.29 -1.67
CA ALA A 306 2.72 22.13 -1.56
C ALA A 306 3.12 21.38 -0.28
N LYS A 307 2.50 21.65 0.86
CA LYS A 307 2.68 20.91 2.12
C LYS A 307 2.31 19.42 2.07
N HIS A 308 1.44 19.01 1.13
CA HIS A 308 1.02 17.61 0.98
C HIS A 308 1.79 16.85 -0.12
N LEU A 309 2.20 17.51 -1.20
CA LEU A 309 2.91 16.90 -2.34
C LEU A 309 4.39 17.28 -2.46
N GLY A 310 4.79 18.44 -1.95
CA GLY A 310 6.16 18.97 -2.00
C GLY A 310 7.17 17.99 -1.41
N ASN A 311 8.12 17.57 -2.25
CA ASN A 311 9.13 16.57 -1.92
C ASN A 311 8.56 15.26 -1.31
N LEU A 312 7.29 14.89 -1.59
CA LEU A 312 6.58 13.80 -0.89
C LEU A 312 7.35 12.47 -0.90
N THR A 313 7.85 12.04 -2.06
CA THR A 313 8.57 10.76 -2.19
C THR A 313 9.92 10.77 -1.47
N TYR A 314 10.65 11.89 -1.52
CA TYR A 314 11.88 12.11 -0.76
C TYR A 314 11.63 12.14 0.77
N ASN A 315 10.54 12.79 1.20
CA ASN A 315 10.14 12.85 2.60
C ASN A 315 9.75 11.46 3.15
N ILE A 316 9.12 10.61 2.34
CA ILE A 316 8.86 9.20 2.68
C ILE A 316 10.17 8.40 2.76
N TRP A 317 11.10 8.63 1.84
CA TRP A 317 12.43 7.99 1.83
C TRP A 317 13.29 8.39 3.04
N ASN A 318 13.22 9.64 3.50
CA ASN A 318 13.86 10.08 4.75
C ASN A 318 13.22 9.41 5.98
N LYS A 319 11.89 9.41 6.11
CA LYS A 319 11.20 8.66 7.19
C LYS A 319 11.50 7.17 7.20
N MET A 320 11.74 6.58 6.02
CA MET A 320 12.16 5.18 5.89
C MET A 320 13.55 4.94 6.49
N LYS A 321 14.48 5.92 6.38
CA LYS A 321 15.79 5.90 7.05
C LYS A 321 15.64 5.93 8.57
N GLU A 322 14.83 6.85 9.09
CA GLU A 322 14.58 7.02 10.53
C GLU A 322 14.09 5.72 11.17
N LYS A 323 13.13 5.03 10.54
CA LYS A 323 12.59 3.75 11.02
C LYS A 323 13.56 2.56 10.91
N MET A 324 14.73 2.72 10.30
CA MET A 324 15.84 1.75 10.41
C MET A 324 16.78 2.03 11.59
N VAL A 325 16.71 3.24 12.16
CA VAL A 325 17.53 3.69 13.30
C VAL A 325 16.74 3.62 14.62
N SER A 326 15.42 3.86 14.59
CA SER A 326 14.58 3.89 15.80
C SER A 326 13.89 2.56 16.10
N TYR A 327 14.30 1.86 17.17
CA TYR A 327 13.63 0.63 17.64
C TYR A 327 13.42 0.56 19.17
N THR A 328 12.78 1.59 19.74
CA THR A 328 12.15 1.52 21.09
C THR A 328 10.84 2.31 21.15
N PRO A 329 9.68 1.69 20.84
CA PRO A 329 8.37 2.33 21.00
C PRO A 329 7.82 2.12 22.41
N VAL A 330 7.61 3.20 23.17
CA VAL A 330 6.77 3.18 24.38
C VAL A 330 5.31 3.37 23.95
N ILE A 331 4.43 2.51 24.47
CA ILE A 331 2.99 2.57 24.22
C ILE A 331 2.31 3.31 25.38
N LEU A 332 1.39 4.23 25.07
CA LEU A 332 0.45 4.80 26.03
C LEU A 332 -0.99 4.57 25.56
N ASP A 333 -1.87 4.34 26.53
CA ASP A 333 -3.21 3.76 26.34
C ASP A 333 -4.29 4.80 26.01
N PRO A 334 -5.05 4.66 24.89
CA PRO A 334 -6.07 5.63 24.48
C PRO A 334 -7.46 5.31 25.05
N ASN A 335 -7.70 5.63 26.33
CA ASN A 335 -8.98 5.35 27.02
C ASN A 335 -9.71 6.59 27.58
N THR A 336 -10.64 7.20 26.80
CA THR A 336 -11.93 7.72 27.32
C THR A 336 -12.96 8.13 26.24
N ALA A 337 -14.13 7.46 26.29
CA ALA A 337 -15.51 7.91 26.01
C ALA A 337 -15.95 8.66 24.71
N HIS A 338 -17.02 8.11 24.11
CA HIS A 338 -17.97 8.64 23.10
C HIS A 338 -19.27 7.77 23.29
N PRO A 339 -20.48 8.03 22.74
CA PRO A 339 -21.10 9.19 22.04
C PRO A 339 -22.32 9.77 22.84
N GLN A 340 -23.15 10.74 22.43
CA GLN A 340 -24.19 10.82 21.36
C GLN A 340 -24.74 12.29 21.31
N LEU A 341 -25.16 12.88 20.16
CA LEU A 341 -26.53 12.98 19.57
C LEU A 341 -27.63 13.54 20.52
N ILE A 342 -28.65 14.33 20.10
CA ILE A 342 -29.16 14.67 18.75
C ILE A 342 -29.55 16.18 18.57
N LEU A 343 -30.74 16.54 18.05
CA LEU A 343 -31.27 17.90 17.74
C LEU A 343 -32.78 18.02 18.04
N SER A 344 -33.28 19.21 18.45
CA SER A 344 -34.51 19.89 17.91
C SER A 344 -35.03 21.09 18.76
N ASP A 345 -35.13 22.27 18.14
CA ASP A 345 -36.20 23.31 18.12
C ASP A 345 -36.96 23.88 19.37
N ASP A 346 -37.55 25.06 19.10
CA ASP A 346 -38.64 25.81 19.79
C ASP A 346 -38.40 26.71 21.03
N LEU A 347 -39.41 27.56 21.31
CA LEU A 347 -39.26 28.96 21.77
C LEU A 347 -39.99 29.35 23.08
N THR A 348 -39.52 30.43 23.70
CA THR A 348 -40.22 31.36 24.63
C THR A 348 -40.82 30.85 25.97
N ASN A 349 -40.23 31.27 27.10
CA ASN A 349 -40.91 31.97 28.25
C ASN A 349 -40.00 32.10 29.51
N PRO A 350 -39.60 33.32 29.95
CA PRO A 350 -38.75 33.55 31.13
C PRO A 350 -39.48 33.92 32.44
N VAL A 351 -38.85 33.60 33.59
CA VAL A 351 -39.24 33.96 34.97
C VAL A 351 -38.03 34.47 35.77
N ILE A 352 -38.26 35.27 36.81
CA ILE A 352 -37.21 35.91 37.64
C ILE A 352 -37.15 35.32 39.05
N LEU A 353 -35.94 35.00 39.53
CA LEU A 353 -35.69 34.61 40.92
C LEU A 353 -35.50 35.81 41.86
N SER A 354 -35.59 35.60 43.18
CA SER A 354 -35.41 36.66 44.20
C SER A 354 -33.99 37.27 44.25
N CYS A 355 -33.07 36.76 43.45
CA CYS A 355 -31.73 37.29 43.22
C CYS A 355 -31.61 38.02 41.87
N SER A 356 -32.74 38.45 41.29
CA SER A 356 -32.87 39.20 40.02
C SER A 356 -32.39 38.50 38.74
N HIS A 357 -31.95 37.24 38.82
CA HIS A 357 -31.56 36.45 37.65
C HIS A 357 -32.80 35.84 36.96
N SER A 358 -32.81 35.88 35.62
CA SER A 358 -33.89 35.36 34.77
C SER A 358 -33.53 34.00 34.15
N PHE A 359 -34.49 33.07 34.11
CA PHE A 359 -34.33 31.73 33.51
C PHE A 359 -35.63 31.33 32.77
N CYS A 360 -35.57 30.39 31.82
CA CYS A 360 -36.81 29.86 31.24
C CYS A 360 -37.58 29.01 32.27
N ARG A 361 -38.92 29.00 32.25
CA ARG A 361 -39.70 28.33 33.32
C ARG A 361 -39.41 26.83 33.41
N LEU A 362 -39.28 26.12 32.28
CA LEU A 362 -38.81 24.73 32.27
C LEU A 362 -37.38 24.60 32.81
N CYS A 363 -36.44 25.40 32.29
CA CYS A 363 -35.03 25.39 32.68
C CYS A 363 -34.83 25.48 34.21
N LEU A 364 -35.59 26.37 34.85
CA LEU A 364 -35.58 26.57 36.29
C LEU A 364 -36.24 25.42 37.05
N GLN A 365 -37.35 24.89 36.52
CA GLN A 365 -38.09 23.79 37.13
C GLN A 365 -37.27 22.49 37.08
N THR A 366 -36.66 22.15 35.94
CA THR A 366 -35.75 21.00 35.78
C THR A 366 -34.55 21.07 36.73
N TRP A 367 -33.94 22.25 36.93
CA TRP A 367 -32.85 22.45 37.91
C TRP A 367 -33.28 22.19 39.37
N TRP A 368 -34.58 22.18 39.66
CA TRP A 368 -35.16 21.93 40.97
C TRP A 368 -35.84 20.55 41.11
N THR A 369 -35.96 19.74 40.04
CA THR A 369 -36.60 18.42 40.13
C THR A 369 -35.72 17.36 40.82
N GLU A 370 -34.40 17.50 40.74
CA GLU A 370 -33.43 16.50 41.24
C GLU A 370 -32.69 16.95 42.52
N ARG A 371 -33.20 17.96 43.25
CA ARG A 371 -32.50 18.56 44.41
C ARG A 371 -33.47 19.05 45.49
N ASP A 372 -33.23 18.63 46.73
CA ASP A 372 -34.03 19.03 47.89
C ASP A 372 -33.96 20.54 48.22
N ILE A 373 -32.94 21.26 47.73
CA ILE A 373 -32.71 22.68 48.04
C ILE A 373 -32.74 23.53 46.77
N LYS A 374 -33.80 24.35 46.65
CA LYS A 374 -34.09 25.24 45.51
C LYS A 374 -33.17 26.46 45.48
N THR A 375 -31.98 26.27 44.90
CA THR A 375 -30.93 27.29 44.73
C THR A 375 -30.98 27.94 43.33
N CYS A 376 -30.51 29.18 43.22
CA CYS A 376 -30.27 29.82 41.93
C CYS A 376 -29.11 29.14 41.17
N PRO A 377 -29.24 28.79 39.88
CA PRO A 377 -28.15 28.18 39.10
C PRO A 377 -26.86 29.00 39.06
N LEU A 378 -26.96 30.32 38.95
CA LEU A 378 -25.81 31.21 38.71
C LEU A 378 -25.09 31.63 40.00
N CYS A 379 -25.83 32.06 41.02
CA CYS A 379 -25.25 32.59 42.26
C CYS A 379 -25.40 31.66 43.48
N LYS A 380 -25.96 30.46 43.30
CA LYS A 380 -26.21 29.42 44.34
C LYS A 380 -27.06 29.83 45.54
N LYS A 381 -27.50 31.09 45.63
CA LYS A 381 -28.35 31.62 46.71
C LYS A 381 -29.71 30.91 46.74
N THR A 382 -30.13 30.48 47.93
CA THR A 382 -31.41 29.79 48.17
C THR A 382 -32.60 30.73 47.93
N ASN A 383 -33.65 30.25 47.26
CA ASN A 383 -34.91 30.99 47.12
C ASN A 383 -35.89 30.60 48.24
N LEU A 384 -36.64 31.59 48.74
CA LEU A 384 -37.65 31.41 49.80
C LEU A 384 -39.10 31.28 49.26
N SER A 385 -39.31 31.39 47.95
CA SER A 385 -40.62 31.19 47.30
C SER A 385 -40.61 29.97 46.39
N ASN A 386 -41.72 29.22 46.39
CA ASN A 386 -41.91 28.01 45.58
C ASN A 386 -42.47 28.27 44.16
N ASP A 387 -43.08 29.43 43.89
CA ASP A 387 -43.43 29.87 42.53
C ASP A 387 -42.95 31.32 42.32
N PRO A 388 -41.95 31.57 41.46
CA PRO A 388 -41.44 32.92 41.20
C PRO A 388 -42.41 33.72 40.29
N PRO A 389 -42.61 35.03 40.55
CA PRO A 389 -43.54 35.86 39.78
C PRO A 389 -43.10 36.02 38.32
N ARG A 390 -44.09 36.15 37.43
CA ARG A 390 -43.88 36.40 35.99
C ARG A 390 -43.31 37.80 35.78
N ASN A 391 -42.29 37.94 34.91
CA ASN A 391 -41.78 39.25 34.51
C ASN A 391 -42.75 39.92 33.53
N LEU A 392 -43.68 40.71 34.07
CA LEU A 392 -44.68 41.46 33.28
C LEU A 392 -44.05 42.55 32.40
N VAL A 393 -42.85 43.05 32.72
CA VAL A 393 -42.16 44.07 31.90
C VAL A 393 -41.67 43.46 30.57
N LEU A 394 -41.12 42.25 30.59
CA LEU A 394 -40.72 41.58 29.35
C LEU A 394 -41.92 41.08 28.52
N LYS A 395 -43.02 40.64 29.16
CA LYS A 395 -44.24 40.24 28.43
C LYS A 395 -44.80 41.41 27.61
N ASN A 396 -44.88 42.60 28.22
CA ASN A 396 -45.40 43.80 27.57
C ASN A 396 -44.52 44.28 26.40
N LEU A 397 -43.22 43.98 26.40
CA LEU A 397 -42.32 44.30 25.28
C LEU A 397 -42.45 43.35 24.08
N CYS A 398 -42.87 42.10 24.29
CA CYS A 398 -43.17 41.17 23.20
C CYS A 398 -44.57 41.40 22.58
N GLU A 399 -45.57 41.71 23.41
CA GLU A 399 -46.94 41.95 22.91
C GLU A 399 -47.09 43.30 22.17
N ALA A 400 -46.18 44.25 22.40
CA ALA A 400 -46.11 45.51 21.64
C ALA A 400 -45.81 45.34 20.14
N PHE A 401 -45.23 44.21 19.70
CA PHE A 401 -44.82 43.99 18.31
C PHE A 401 -45.79 43.16 17.45
N LEU A 402 -46.91 42.69 18.02
CA LEU A 402 -47.93 41.90 17.29
C LEU A 402 -49.29 42.61 17.16
N LEU A 403 -49.39 43.90 17.52
CA LEU A 403 -50.62 44.70 17.41
C LEU A 403 -50.47 46.00 16.59
N GLN A 404 -49.69 45.97 15.51
CA GLN A 404 -49.76 46.96 14.42
C GLN A 404 -49.78 46.36 13.01
N ARG A 405 -50.59 45.31 12.79
CA ARG A 405 -51.09 45.01 11.43
C ARG A 405 -52.45 44.32 11.41
N ASP A 406 -53.49 45.06 11.82
CA ASP A 406 -54.80 44.97 11.16
C ASP A 406 -55.72 46.15 11.52
N LYS A 407 -55.51 47.28 10.82
CA LYS A 407 -56.58 48.23 10.50
C LYS A 407 -56.50 48.57 9.02
N LYS A 408 -57.31 47.88 8.23
CA LYS A 408 -57.63 48.23 6.84
C LYS A 408 -58.32 49.61 6.85
N PRO A 409 -57.77 50.66 6.19
CA PRO A 409 -58.46 51.93 6.08
C PRO A 409 -59.61 51.80 5.07
N SER A 410 -60.80 51.48 5.57
CA SER A 410 -62.04 51.78 4.86
C SER A 410 -62.30 53.28 4.96
N ALA A 411 -62.44 53.94 3.80
CA ALA A 411 -62.47 55.40 3.61
C ALA A 411 -61.13 56.13 3.90
N VAL A 412 -60.81 57.09 3.03
CA VAL A 412 -59.67 58.00 3.16
C VAL A 412 -60.01 59.06 4.20
N SER A 413 -59.40 58.99 5.37
CA SER A 413 -59.35 60.13 6.30
C SER A 413 -58.10 60.95 5.99
N GLU A 414 -58.29 62.12 5.39
CA GLU A 414 -57.16 63.04 5.11
C GLU A 414 -56.40 63.39 6.40
N PRO A 415 -55.07 63.62 6.33
CA PRO A 415 -54.26 63.91 7.50
C PRO A 415 -54.56 65.31 8.05
N LEU A 416 -55.29 65.36 9.17
CA LEU A 416 -55.71 66.58 9.85
C LEU A 416 -54.73 66.99 10.97
N CYS A 417 -54.61 68.29 11.21
CA CYS A 417 -53.86 68.85 12.33
C CYS A 417 -54.57 68.56 13.67
N ARG A 418 -53.83 68.00 14.64
CA ARG A 418 -54.37 67.64 15.98
C ARG A 418 -54.91 68.82 16.79
N LEU A 419 -54.49 70.05 16.48
CA LEU A 419 -54.93 71.28 17.19
C LEU A 419 -56.15 71.94 16.52
N HIS A 420 -56.22 71.88 15.19
CA HIS A 420 -57.15 72.70 14.40
C HIS A 420 -58.11 71.89 13.53
N HIS A 421 -57.93 70.56 13.44
CA HIS A 421 -58.70 69.63 12.60
C HIS A 421 -58.74 69.99 11.10
N GLU A 422 -57.83 70.84 10.64
CA GLU A 422 -57.64 71.28 9.26
C GLU A 422 -56.50 70.51 8.57
N LYS A 423 -56.53 70.37 7.25
CA LYS A 423 -55.63 69.53 6.44
C LYS A 423 -54.17 69.99 6.52
N LEU A 424 -53.26 69.03 6.64
CA LEU A 424 -51.81 69.25 6.71
C LEU A 424 -51.18 69.54 5.34
N LYS A 425 -51.47 70.73 4.78
CA LYS A 425 -51.05 71.19 3.44
C LYS A 425 -49.69 71.87 3.35
N LEU A 426 -49.06 72.20 4.49
CA LEU A 426 -47.78 72.89 4.55
C LEU A 426 -46.77 72.08 5.36
N PHE A 427 -45.48 72.22 5.06
CA PHE A 427 -44.38 71.70 5.87
C PHE A 427 -43.52 72.86 6.38
N CYS A 428 -43.38 73.00 7.69
CA CYS A 428 -42.54 74.03 8.29
C CYS A 428 -41.08 73.57 8.31
N LEU A 429 -40.21 74.32 7.63
CA LEU A 429 -38.80 73.95 7.45
C LEU A 429 -38.02 74.04 8.76
N ASP A 430 -38.33 75.02 9.61
CA ASP A 430 -37.61 75.30 10.86
C ASP A 430 -37.99 74.30 11.97
N HIS A 431 -39.27 73.91 12.04
CA HIS A 431 -39.75 72.88 12.96
C HIS A 431 -39.68 71.44 12.40
N GLN A 432 -39.36 71.27 11.11
CA GLN A 432 -39.25 69.96 10.44
C GLN A 432 -40.51 69.09 10.62
N GLN A 433 -41.70 69.70 10.50
CA GLN A 433 -42.99 69.02 10.69
C GLN A 433 -44.09 69.55 9.75
N PRO A 434 -45.01 68.68 9.28
CA PRO A 434 -46.19 69.09 8.53
C PRO A 434 -47.21 69.78 9.43
N VAL A 435 -47.86 70.81 8.91
CA VAL A 435 -48.78 71.71 9.61
C VAL A 435 -49.95 72.12 8.72
N CYS A 436 -51.05 72.58 9.31
CA CYS A 436 -52.17 73.15 8.56
C CYS A 436 -51.99 74.66 8.37
N VAL A 437 -52.80 75.26 7.49
CA VAL A 437 -52.77 76.71 7.22
C VAL A 437 -52.98 77.57 8.47
N ILE A 438 -53.78 77.10 9.44
CA ILE A 438 -54.03 77.80 10.71
C ILE A 438 -52.79 77.80 11.62
N CYS A 439 -51.93 76.78 11.56
CA CYS A 439 -50.66 76.75 12.31
C CYS A 439 -49.65 77.78 11.77
N ARG A 440 -49.66 78.07 10.46
CA ARG A 440 -48.75 79.03 9.82
C ARG A 440 -48.87 80.41 10.45
N ASP A 441 -50.10 80.84 10.66
CA ASP A 441 -50.43 82.18 11.18
C ASP A 441 -50.46 82.22 12.72
N SER A 442 -50.07 81.12 13.39
CA SER A 442 -50.01 81.05 14.84
C SER A 442 -48.72 81.66 15.40
N LYS A 443 -48.78 82.20 16.62
CA LYS A 443 -47.60 82.72 17.35
C LYS A 443 -46.47 81.69 17.49
N ALA A 444 -46.76 80.39 17.41
CA ALA A 444 -45.79 79.32 17.53
C ALA A 444 -44.93 79.10 16.27
N HIS A 445 -45.31 79.65 15.12
CA HIS A 445 -44.52 79.60 13.88
C HIS A 445 -44.27 81.01 13.30
N LYS A 446 -44.24 82.04 14.15
CA LYS A 446 -43.97 83.41 13.72
C LYS A 446 -42.58 83.49 13.05
N ASP A 447 -42.52 84.14 11.89
CA ASP A 447 -41.31 84.34 11.08
C ASP A 447 -40.66 83.05 10.53
N HIS A 448 -41.34 81.90 10.59
CA HIS A 448 -40.87 80.62 10.04
C HIS A 448 -41.12 80.48 8.53
N ARG A 449 -40.41 79.54 7.88
CA ARG A 449 -40.52 79.22 6.46
C ARG A 449 -41.33 77.94 6.23
N PHE A 450 -42.06 77.89 5.11
CA PHE A 450 -42.94 76.78 4.76
C PHE A 450 -42.91 76.49 3.26
N ASN A 451 -42.91 75.21 2.91
CA ASN A 451 -43.21 74.73 1.55
C ASN A 451 -44.59 74.02 1.57
N PRO A 452 -45.24 73.82 0.42
CA PRO A 452 -46.31 72.83 0.27
C PRO A 452 -45.84 71.43 0.70
N THR A 453 -46.75 70.63 1.25
CA THR A 453 -46.47 69.25 1.69
C THR A 453 -45.90 68.38 0.55
N GLU A 454 -46.45 68.51 -0.65
CA GLU A 454 -46.07 67.72 -1.84
C GLU A 454 -44.63 68.02 -2.28
N GLU A 455 -44.27 69.30 -2.40
CA GLU A 455 -42.91 69.77 -2.72
C GLU A 455 -41.90 69.32 -1.65
N ALA A 456 -42.19 69.57 -0.37
CA ALA A 456 -41.32 69.17 0.73
C ALA A 456 -41.12 67.65 0.80
N ALA A 457 -42.14 66.86 0.47
CA ALA A 457 -42.02 65.41 0.42
C ALA A 457 -41.15 64.97 -0.77
N GLN A 458 -41.27 65.58 -1.95
CA GLN A 458 -40.38 65.28 -3.09
C GLN A 458 -38.91 65.59 -2.76
N ASP A 459 -38.61 66.80 -2.27
CA ASP A 459 -37.25 67.21 -1.86
C ASP A 459 -36.63 66.21 -0.88
N HIS A 460 -37.37 65.84 0.15
CA HIS A 460 -36.91 64.94 1.19
C HIS A 460 -36.88 63.46 0.75
N ARG A 461 -37.72 63.02 -0.19
CA ARG A 461 -37.59 61.70 -0.86
C ARG A 461 -36.27 61.63 -1.61
N GLU A 462 -35.90 62.69 -2.33
CA GLU A 462 -34.61 62.73 -3.02
C GLU A 462 -33.41 62.75 -2.08
N GLU A 463 -33.45 63.52 -0.98
CA GLU A 463 -32.37 63.47 0.03
C GLU A 463 -32.23 62.07 0.64
N LEU A 464 -33.35 61.44 1.02
CA LEU A 464 -33.32 60.08 1.56
C LEU A 464 -32.83 59.06 0.52
N GLN A 465 -33.19 59.19 -0.76
CA GLN A 465 -32.68 58.33 -1.83
C GLN A 465 -31.16 58.53 -2.07
N LYS A 466 -30.66 59.76 -1.97
CA LYS A 466 -29.21 60.08 -2.00
C LYS A 466 -28.48 59.38 -0.85
N HIS A 467 -29.09 59.27 0.34
CA HIS A 467 -28.54 58.52 1.48
C HIS A 467 -28.73 57.00 1.41
N LEU A 468 -29.78 56.50 0.75
CA LEU A 468 -30.05 55.07 0.58
C LEU A 468 -29.11 54.39 -0.44
N LYS A 469 -28.77 55.09 -1.53
CA LYS A 469 -27.98 54.52 -2.63
C LYS A 469 -26.66 53.85 -2.21
N PRO A 470 -25.83 54.42 -1.31
CA PRO A 470 -24.63 53.74 -0.79
C PRO A 470 -24.91 52.38 -0.12
N LEU A 471 -26.08 52.18 0.52
CA LEU A 471 -26.46 50.89 1.11
C LEU A 471 -26.87 49.88 0.02
N GLN A 472 -27.61 50.31 -1.00
CA GLN A 472 -27.97 49.49 -2.15
C GLN A 472 -26.72 49.05 -2.94
N ASP A 473 -25.74 49.93 -3.14
CA ASP A 473 -24.48 49.59 -3.80
C ASP A 473 -23.59 48.70 -2.91
N LYS A 474 -23.62 48.87 -1.58
CA LYS A 474 -22.96 47.95 -0.63
C LYS A 474 -23.56 46.54 -0.66
N MET A 475 -24.88 46.40 -0.86
CA MET A 475 -25.53 45.09 -1.00
C MET A 475 -24.94 44.30 -2.18
N LYS A 476 -24.83 44.94 -3.35
CA LYS A 476 -24.22 44.32 -4.56
C LYS A 476 -22.79 43.83 -4.29
N VAL A 477 -22.02 44.57 -3.50
CA VAL A 477 -20.68 44.14 -3.08
C VAL A 477 -20.74 42.91 -2.15
N PHE A 478 -21.70 42.84 -1.22
CA PHE A 478 -21.88 41.66 -0.37
C PHE A 478 -22.30 40.43 -1.20
N GLU A 479 -23.20 40.58 -2.17
CA GLU A 479 -23.60 39.52 -3.11
C GLU A 479 -22.41 39.00 -3.93
N GLN A 480 -21.58 39.91 -4.47
CA GLN A 480 -20.36 39.54 -5.19
C GLN A 480 -19.35 38.78 -4.31
N VAL A 481 -19.12 39.23 -3.08
CA VAL A 481 -18.20 38.52 -2.16
C VAL A 481 -18.77 37.17 -1.73
N LYS A 482 -20.09 37.05 -1.51
CA LYS A 482 -20.76 35.77 -1.28
C LYS A 482 -20.54 34.80 -2.43
N GLY A 483 -20.71 35.25 -3.68
CA GLY A 483 -20.39 34.45 -4.86
C GLY A 483 -18.92 33.99 -4.91
N LYS A 484 -17.96 34.83 -4.50
CA LYS A 484 -16.54 34.43 -4.36
C LYS A 484 -16.32 33.43 -3.22
N PHE A 485 -17.03 33.56 -2.09
CA PHE A 485 -16.95 32.61 -0.98
C PHE A 485 -17.49 31.23 -1.38
N ASP A 486 -18.62 31.18 -2.11
CA ASP A 486 -19.22 29.93 -2.57
C ASP A 486 -18.33 29.23 -3.63
N GLN A 487 -17.72 30.00 -4.55
CA GLN A 487 -16.69 29.50 -5.48
C GLN A 487 -15.46 28.94 -4.74
N THR A 488 -15.00 29.63 -3.69
CA THR A 488 -13.87 29.19 -2.86
C THR A 488 -14.22 27.91 -2.10
N ALA A 489 -15.43 27.82 -1.54
CA ALA A 489 -15.92 26.65 -0.81
C ALA A 489 -16.03 25.39 -1.69
N GLU A 490 -16.39 25.54 -2.97
CA GLU A 490 -16.37 24.42 -3.91
C GLU A 490 -14.94 24.06 -4.34
N HIS A 491 -14.10 25.05 -4.64
CA HIS A 491 -12.70 24.81 -5.04
C HIS A 491 -11.89 24.08 -3.97
N ILE A 492 -12.13 24.35 -2.67
CA ILE A 492 -11.49 23.60 -1.56
C ILE A 492 -11.69 22.09 -1.71
N LYS A 493 -12.91 21.63 -2.07
CA LYS A 493 -13.22 20.21 -2.29
C LYS A 493 -12.50 19.67 -3.52
N VAL A 494 -12.57 20.40 -4.64
CA VAL A 494 -11.94 19.98 -5.91
C VAL A 494 -10.43 19.86 -5.77
N GLN A 495 -9.81 20.84 -5.13
CA GLN A 495 -8.38 20.88 -4.84
C GLN A 495 -7.97 19.77 -3.86
N ALA A 496 -8.77 19.50 -2.83
CA ALA A 496 -8.55 18.36 -1.92
C ALA A 496 -8.66 17.01 -2.64
N GLN A 497 -9.65 16.82 -3.52
CA GLN A 497 -9.81 15.59 -4.31
C GLN A 497 -8.66 15.38 -5.31
N GLN A 498 -8.19 16.45 -5.98
CA GLN A 498 -7.03 16.40 -6.87
C GLN A 498 -5.75 16.05 -6.10
N THR A 499 -5.53 16.69 -4.94
CA THR A 499 -4.38 16.41 -4.06
C THR A 499 -4.45 14.97 -3.53
N GLU A 500 -5.62 14.48 -3.11
CA GLU A 500 -5.81 13.08 -2.68
C GLU A 500 -5.51 12.09 -3.81
N LYS A 501 -5.83 12.43 -5.07
CA LYS A 501 -5.47 11.62 -6.24
C LYS A 501 -3.95 11.59 -6.45
N GLN A 502 -3.29 12.75 -6.50
CA GLN A 502 -1.83 12.85 -6.72
C GLN A 502 -1.04 12.15 -5.60
N ILE A 503 -1.44 12.28 -4.33
CA ILE A 503 -0.85 11.54 -3.21
C ILE A 503 -0.88 10.02 -3.48
N LYS A 504 -2.04 9.48 -3.85
CA LYS A 504 -2.19 8.03 -4.14
C LYS A 504 -1.36 7.59 -5.33
N GLU A 505 -1.19 8.43 -6.34
CA GLU A 505 -0.38 8.13 -7.52
C GLU A 505 1.11 8.08 -7.18
N GLU A 506 1.63 8.95 -6.31
CA GLU A 506 2.99 8.86 -5.77
C GLU A 506 3.21 7.64 -4.87
N PHE A 507 2.28 7.37 -3.93
CA PHE A 507 2.38 6.17 -3.09
C PHE A 507 2.31 4.88 -3.91
N LYS A 508 1.50 4.84 -4.99
CA LYS A 508 1.45 3.72 -5.94
C LYS A 508 2.78 3.50 -6.67
N LYS A 509 3.51 4.55 -7.06
CA LYS A 509 4.86 4.43 -7.65
C LYS A 509 5.83 3.74 -6.67
N LEU A 510 5.84 4.17 -5.40
CA LEU A 510 6.69 3.58 -4.35
C LEU A 510 6.31 2.12 -4.02
N GLN A 511 5.01 1.82 -3.93
CA GLN A 511 4.51 0.46 -3.73
C GLN A 511 4.90 -0.46 -4.90
N GLN A 512 4.81 0.03 -6.14
CA GLN A 512 5.16 -0.75 -7.33
C GLN A 512 6.65 -1.09 -7.39
N PHE A 513 7.53 -0.17 -6.97
CA PHE A 513 8.97 -0.42 -6.83
C PHE A 513 9.25 -1.52 -5.79
N LEU A 514 8.65 -1.47 -4.61
CA LEU A 514 8.84 -2.51 -3.59
C LEU A 514 8.43 -3.90 -4.10
N GLN A 515 7.28 -4.01 -4.79
CA GLN A 515 6.86 -5.27 -5.41
C GLN A 515 7.83 -5.77 -6.50
N ASN A 516 8.50 -4.87 -7.22
CA ASN A 516 9.44 -5.23 -8.27
C ASN A 516 10.78 -5.70 -7.68
N GLU A 517 11.28 -5.04 -6.63
CA GLU A 517 12.44 -5.50 -5.86
C GLU A 517 12.17 -6.83 -5.14
N GLU A 518 10.97 -7.06 -4.61
CA GLU A 518 10.56 -8.34 -4.03
C GLU A 518 10.62 -9.47 -5.08
N LYS A 519 9.98 -9.27 -6.24
CA LYS A 519 9.99 -10.23 -7.36
C LYS A 519 11.43 -10.53 -7.81
N ALA A 520 12.28 -9.50 -7.92
CA ALA A 520 13.68 -9.66 -8.31
C ALA A 520 14.47 -10.47 -7.26
N ARG A 521 14.28 -10.18 -5.96
CA ARG A 521 14.96 -10.89 -4.86
C ARG A 521 14.51 -12.36 -4.77
N LEU A 522 13.21 -12.64 -4.91
CA LEU A 522 12.67 -14.01 -4.95
C LEU A 522 13.12 -14.79 -6.20
N ALA A 523 13.24 -14.12 -7.36
CA ALA A 523 13.77 -14.74 -8.57
C ALA A 523 15.26 -15.09 -8.43
N ALA A 524 16.07 -14.23 -7.79
CA ALA A 524 17.47 -14.51 -7.49
C ALA A 524 17.62 -15.71 -6.52
N LEU A 525 16.80 -15.77 -5.47
CA LEU A 525 16.78 -16.89 -4.52
C LEU A 525 16.44 -18.23 -5.21
N ARG A 526 15.37 -18.28 -5.99
CA ARG A 526 14.94 -19.51 -6.70
C ARG A 526 15.93 -19.94 -7.79
N THR A 527 16.61 -18.98 -8.42
CA THR A 527 17.71 -19.26 -9.35
C THR A 527 18.89 -19.94 -8.64
N GLU A 528 19.18 -19.54 -7.40
CA GLU A 528 20.21 -20.18 -6.59
C GLU A 528 19.76 -21.57 -6.09
N GLU A 529 18.55 -21.70 -5.54
CA GLU A 529 17.97 -22.98 -5.10
C GLU A 529 18.04 -24.02 -6.22
N LYS A 530 17.64 -23.64 -7.43
CA LYS A 530 17.69 -24.49 -8.62
C LYS A 530 19.14 -24.93 -8.94
N LYS A 531 20.11 -24.01 -8.89
CA LYS A 531 21.54 -24.32 -9.13
C LYS A 531 22.10 -25.28 -8.08
N LYS A 532 21.90 -25.01 -6.79
CA LYS A 532 22.39 -25.85 -5.67
C LYS A 532 21.70 -27.23 -5.69
N SER A 533 20.39 -27.28 -5.93
CA SER A 533 19.63 -28.54 -6.03
C SER A 533 20.05 -29.37 -7.25
N GLN A 534 20.33 -28.75 -8.40
CA GLN A 534 20.79 -29.46 -9.60
C GLN A 534 22.23 -29.98 -9.44
N MET A 535 23.09 -29.25 -8.72
CA MET A 535 24.43 -29.73 -8.34
C MET A 535 24.34 -31.00 -7.47
N MET A 536 23.52 -30.98 -6.41
CA MET A 536 23.31 -32.17 -5.56
C MET A 536 22.72 -33.33 -6.34
N LYS A 537 21.72 -33.08 -7.21
CA LYS A 537 21.14 -34.11 -8.07
C LYS A 537 22.21 -34.79 -8.94
N LYS A 538 23.06 -34.02 -9.64
CA LYS A 538 24.17 -34.57 -10.45
C LYS A 538 25.13 -35.40 -9.60
N LYS A 539 25.54 -34.92 -8.42
CA LYS A 539 26.42 -35.66 -7.52
C LYS A 539 25.82 -36.98 -7.02
N THR A 540 24.52 -37.01 -6.73
CA THR A 540 23.80 -38.26 -6.41
C THR A 540 23.70 -39.19 -7.62
N GLU A 541 23.48 -38.68 -8.84
CA GLU A 541 23.44 -39.47 -10.08
C GLU A 541 24.81 -40.09 -10.43
N ASP A 542 25.90 -39.31 -10.34
CA ASP A 542 27.26 -39.80 -10.53
C ASP A 542 27.69 -40.81 -9.46
N LEU A 543 27.27 -40.62 -8.21
CA LEU A 543 27.52 -41.57 -7.13
C LEU A 543 26.71 -42.86 -7.31
N ASN A 544 25.44 -42.78 -7.73
CA ASN A 544 24.63 -43.96 -8.06
C ASN A 544 25.30 -44.80 -9.16
N ARG A 545 25.82 -44.18 -10.23
CA ARG A 545 26.55 -44.89 -11.31
C ARG A 545 27.84 -45.58 -10.81
N LYS A 546 28.56 -44.94 -9.88
CA LYS A 546 29.71 -45.56 -9.18
C LYS A 546 29.28 -46.73 -8.27
N MET A 547 28.15 -46.62 -7.58
CA MET A 547 27.60 -47.67 -6.72
C MET A 547 27.10 -48.86 -7.53
N GLU A 548 26.35 -48.64 -8.61
CA GLU A 548 25.82 -49.70 -9.48
C GLU A 548 26.94 -50.59 -10.02
N THR A 549 27.92 -49.98 -10.70
CA THR A 549 29.06 -50.73 -11.26
C THR A 549 30.01 -51.33 -10.22
N LEU A 550 30.03 -50.81 -8.98
CA LEU A 550 30.72 -51.45 -7.85
C LEU A 550 29.90 -52.66 -7.32
N SER A 551 28.57 -52.53 -7.26
CA SER A 551 27.64 -53.58 -6.81
C SER A 551 27.63 -54.77 -7.77
N GLU A 552 27.70 -54.52 -9.08
CA GLU A 552 27.88 -55.57 -10.09
C GLU A 552 29.21 -56.31 -9.91
N THR A 553 30.30 -55.59 -9.59
CA THR A 553 31.61 -56.20 -9.32
C THR A 553 31.58 -57.06 -8.07
N ILE A 554 30.95 -56.57 -6.99
CA ILE A 554 30.77 -57.31 -5.73
C ILE A 554 29.90 -58.56 -5.98
N ARG A 555 28.69 -58.40 -6.53
CA ARG A 555 27.75 -59.50 -6.83
C ARG A 555 28.42 -60.58 -7.67
N ALA A 556 29.08 -60.22 -8.77
CA ALA A 556 29.74 -61.20 -9.63
C ALA A 556 30.88 -61.95 -8.92
N THR A 557 31.55 -61.30 -7.96
CA THR A 557 32.59 -61.95 -7.13
C THR A 557 31.96 -62.85 -6.07
N GLU A 558 30.86 -62.43 -5.44
CA GLU A 558 30.06 -63.22 -4.50
C GLU A 558 29.36 -64.41 -5.18
N GLU A 559 29.07 -64.33 -6.47
CA GLU A 559 28.61 -65.46 -7.30
C GLU A 559 29.74 -66.47 -7.56
N GLN A 560 30.95 -66.02 -7.89
CA GLN A 560 32.12 -66.90 -8.01
C GLN A 560 32.49 -67.57 -6.68
N LEU A 561 32.44 -66.82 -5.56
CA LEU A 561 32.65 -67.35 -4.21
C LEU A 561 31.59 -68.40 -3.79
N ARG A 562 30.49 -68.55 -4.53
CA ARG A 562 29.44 -69.58 -4.34
C ARG A 562 29.43 -70.67 -5.41
N ALA A 563 30.35 -70.64 -6.39
CA ALA A 563 30.49 -71.70 -7.37
C ALA A 563 31.13 -72.96 -6.75
N GLU A 564 30.85 -74.13 -7.32
CA GLU A 564 31.51 -75.42 -7.00
C GLU A 564 33.03 -75.33 -7.20
N ASP A 565 33.81 -76.09 -6.43
CA ASP A 565 35.26 -75.85 -6.25
C ASP A 565 36.07 -75.84 -7.55
N VAL A 566 35.87 -76.81 -8.45
CA VAL A 566 36.58 -76.83 -9.73
C VAL A 566 36.14 -75.70 -10.67
N SER A 567 34.84 -75.34 -10.65
CA SER A 567 34.30 -74.20 -11.39
C SER A 567 34.83 -72.86 -10.85
N PHE A 568 34.99 -72.75 -9.54
CA PHE A 568 35.63 -71.61 -8.87
C PHE A 568 37.12 -71.51 -9.25
N LEU A 569 37.88 -72.60 -9.10
CA LEU A 569 39.32 -72.64 -9.38
C LEU A 569 39.66 -72.28 -10.83
N HIS A 570 38.89 -72.77 -11.81
CA HIS A 570 39.07 -72.37 -13.22
C HIS A 570 38.84 -70.87 -13.46
N ASN A 571 37.98 -70.21 -12.68
CA ASN A 571 37.65 -68.80 -12.81
C ASN A 571 38.37 -67.88 -11.81
N TYR A 572 39.11 -68.45 -10.85
CA TYR A 572 39.70 -67.73 -9.72
C TYR A 572 40.58 -66.56 -10.17
N LYS A 573 41.52 -66.80 -11.09
CA LYS A 573 42.42 -65.78 -11.66
C LYS A 573 41.64 -64.63 -12.35
N ALA A 574 40.51 -64.93 -12.98
CA ALA A 574 39.63 -63.94 -13.60
C ALA A 574 38.80 -63.16 -12.55
N ALA A 575 38.37 -63.79 -11.45
CA ALA A 575 37.71 -63.12 -10.34
C ALA A 575 38.68 -62.18 -9.60
N VAL A 576 39.89 -62.64 -9.30
CA VAL A 576 40.97 -61.83 -8.70
C VAL A 576 41.32 -60.63 -9.59
N ASN A 577 41.49 -60.83 -10.90
CA ASN A 577 41.75 -59.73 -11.83
C ASN A 577 40.59 -58.73 -11.89
N ARG A 578 39.33 -59.19 -11.88
CA ARG A 578 38.14 -58.32 -11.87
C ARG A 578 38.07 -57.40 -10.63
N VAL A 579 38.53 -57.91 -9.48
CA VAL A 579 38.63 -57.13 -8.24
C VAL A 579 39.86 -56.21 -8.26
N LYS A 580 41.04 -56.72 -8.62
CA LYS A 580 42.31 -55.94 -8.65
C LYS A 580 42.30 -54.82 -9.72
N GLN A 581 41.60 -55.00 -10.84
CA GLN A 581 41.41 -53.97 -11.86
C GLN A 581 40.35 -52.91 -11.48
N ARG A 582 39.68 -53.02 -10.33
CA ARG A 582 38.68 -52.05 -9.87
C ARG A 582 39.34 -50.98 -8.98
N PRO A 583 39.56 -49.73 -9.45
CA PRO A 583 40.23 -48.74 -8.62
C PRO A 583 39.37 -48.35 -7.43
N LEU A 584 39.99 -48.15 -6.26
CA LEU A 584 39.35 -47.70 -5.02
C LEU A 584 38.99 -46.20 -5.04
N LEU A 585 38.39 -45.74 -6.15
CA LEU A 585 38.02 -44.35 -6.46
C LEU A 585 37.50 -43.58 -5.25
N ASP A 586 37.97 -42.35 -5.07
CA ASP A 586 37.56 -41.53 -3.94
C ASP A 586 36.05 -41.28 -3.88
N ALA A 587 35.58 -41.22 -2.63
CA ALA A 587 34.22 -40.82 -2.34
C ALA A 587 34.05 -39.34 -2.72
N PRO A 588 33.08 -38.99 -3.57
CA PRO A 588 32.89 -37.59 -3.97
C PRO A 588 32.55 -36.76 -2.73
N GLN A 589 33.33 -35.71 -2.49
CA GLN A 589 33.13 -34.84 -1.32
C GLN A 589 31.97 -33.86 -1.53
N LEU A 590 31.54 -33.20 -0.44
CA LEU A 590 30.64 -32.06 -0.50
C LEU A 590 31.49 -30.79 -0.72
N ASP A 591 31.16 -29.96 -1.71
CA ASP A 591 31.98 -28.78 -2.02
C ASP A 591 31.66 -27.63 -1.06
N SER A 592 32.63 -26.73 -0.86
CA SER A 592 32.36 -25.45 -0.21
C SER A 592 31.29 -24.68 -0.99
N GLY A 593 30.37 -24.02 -0.28
CA GLY A 593 29.24 -23.33 -0.90
C GLY A 593 28.13 -24.26 -1.42
N ALA A 594 28.04 -25.51 -0.94
CA ALA A 594 26.94 -26.45 -1.23
C ALA A 594 25.53 -25.92 -0.89
N LEU A 595 25.40 -25.10 0.16
CA LEU A 595 24.13 -24.61 0.71
C LEU A 595 23.69 -23.26 0.11
N MET A 596 22.52 -22.76 0.51
CA MET A 596 22.04 -21.42 0.13
C MET A 596 22.84 -20.32 0.85
N ASP A 597 23.25 -19.30 0.10
CA ASP A 597 23.84 -18.09 0.67
C ASP A 597 22.74 -17.16 1.22
N VAL A 598 22.25 -17.47 2.43
CA VAL A 598 21.18 -16.71 3.09
C VAL A 598 21.60 -15.25 3.36
N ALA A 599 22.89 -15.02 3.65
CA ALA A 599 23.43 -13.69 3.92
C ALA A 599 23.32 -12.76 2.70
N LYS A 600 23.61 -13.24 1.49
CA LYS A 600 23.40 -12.52 0.24
C LYS A 600 21.95 -12.17 -0.09
N HIS A 601 20.97 -12.91 0.46
CA HIS A 601 19.54 -12.67 0.22
C HIS A 601 18.86 -11.79 1.28
N LEU A 602 19.27 -11.90 2.55
CA LEU A 602 18.68 -11.15 3.68
C LEU A 602 19.59 -10.04 4.23
N GLY A 603 20.91 -10.16 4.07
CA GLY A 603 21.91 -9.23 4.60
C GLY A 603 21.67 -7.81 4.13
N ASN A 604 21.42 -6.92 5.09
CA ASN A 604 21.07 -5.52 4.87
C ASN A 604 19.93 -5.31 3.85
N LEU A 605 19.00 -6.27 3.68
CA LEU A 605 17.97 -6.24 2.63
C LEU A 605 17.19 -4.92 2.62
N THR A 606 16.67 -4.51 3.78
CA THR A 606 15.89 -3.29 3.97
C THR A 606 16.69 -2.01 3.66
N TYR A 607 17.95 -1.94 4.12
CA TYR A 607 18.88 -0.85 3.81
C TYR A 607 19.25 -0.79 2.31
N ASN A 608 19.45 -1.94 1.68
CA ASN A 608 19.73 -2.05 0.25
C ASN A 608 18.53 -1.60 -0.61
N ILE A 609 17.30 -1.87 -0.17
CA ILE A 609 16.08 -1.36 -0.82
C ILE A 609 15.99 0.16 -0.69
N TRP A 610 16.30 0.72 0.48
CA TRP A 610 16.33 2.17 0.71
C TRP A 610 17.41 2.89 -0.11
N ASN A 611 18.62 2.33 -0.20
CA ASN A 611 19.69 2.84 -1.07
C ASN A 611 19.32 2.78 -2.56
N LYS A 612 18.55 1.76 -2.99
CA LYS A 612 18.01 1.74 -4.36
C LYS A 612 16.90 2.78 -4.56
N MET A 613 15.99 2.93 -3.59
CA MET A 613 14.90 3.90 -3.63
C MET A 613 15.41 5.34 -3.76
N LYS A 614 16.59 5.66 -3.17
CA LYS A 614 17.30 6.94 -3.34
C LYS A 614 17.45 7.37 -4.81
N LYS A 615 17.57 6.41 -5.74
CA LYS A 615 17.74 6.67 -7.18
C LYS A 615 16.45 7.04 -7.92
N MET A 616 15.29 6.94 -7.27
CA MET A 616 13.99 7.29 -7.83
C MET A 616 13.38 8.56 -7.21
N VAL A 617 13.93 9.03 -6.09
CA VAL A 617 13.40 10.20 -5.37
C VAL A 617 14.31 11.41 -5.60
N SER A 618 13.68 12.55 -5.83
CA SER A 618 14.33 13.84 -6.03
C SER A 618 13.99 14.77 -4.87
N TYR A 619 14.96 15.58 -4.46
CA TYR A 619 14.73 16.70 -3.56
C TYR A 619 14.89 18.02 -4.33
N THR A 620 13.83 18.81 -4.38
CA THR A 620 13.83 20.14 -5.00
C THR A 620 13.77 21.20 -3.89
N PRO A 621 14.72 22.16 -3.84
CA PRO A 621 14.79 23.14 -2.75
C PRO A 621 13.64 24.16 -2.73
N VAL A 622 13.01 24.40 -3.89
CA VAL A 622 11.85 25.28 -4.02
C VAL A 622 10.71 24.48 -4.63
N ILE A 623 9.56 24.54 -3.97
CA ILE A 623 8.28 23.98 -4.40
C ILE A 623 7.34 25.17 -4.64
N LEU A 624 6.61 25.18 -5.75
CA LEU A 624 5.73 26.28 -6.15
C LEU A 624 4.33 26.16 -5.50
N ASP A 625 3.70 27.27 -5.12
CA ASP A 625 2.33 27.27 -4.56
C ASP A 625 1.26 27.61 -5.63
N PRO A 626 0.38 26.65 -6.02
CA PRO A 626 -0.76 26.89 -6.92
C PRO A 626 -1.73 27.98 -6.47
N ASN A 627 -1.77 28.32 -5.17
CA ASN A 627 -2.67 29.35 -4.66
C ASN A 627 -2.18 30.76 -5.01
N THR A 628 -0.86 30.97 -5.14
CA THR A 628 -0.25 32.24 -5.57
C THR A 628 -0.26 32.44 -7.08
N ALA A 629 -0.23 31.34 -7.85
CA ALA A 629 -0.06 31.35 -9.30
C ALA A 629 -1.12 32.16 -10.05
N HIS A 630 -0.70 33.05 -10.95
CA HIS A 630 -1.58 33.75 -11.87
C HIS A 630 -2.41 32.76 -12.73
N PRO A 631 -3.73 32.96 -13.00
CA PRO A 631 -4.58 31.95 -13.62
C PRO A 631 -4.25 31.48 -15.06
N GLN A 632 -3.22 32.02 -15.71
CA GLN A 632 -2.71 31.52 -17.00
C GLN A 632 -1.45 30.65 -16.86
N LEU A 633 -0.95 30.45 -15.64
CA LEU A 633 0.17 29.56 -15.37
C LEU A 633 -0.34 28.14 -15.09
N ILE A 634 0.37 27.15 -15.61
CA ILE A 634 0.10 25.72 -15.39
C ILE A 634 1.34 25.11 -14.73
N LEU A 635 1.17 24.61 -13.51
CA LEU A 635 2.23 23.96 -12.74
C LEU A 635 2.28 22.46 -13.09
N SER A 636 3.45 21.85 -12.93
CA SER A 636 3.63 20.39 -12.99
C SER A 636 3.09 19.68 -11.74
N ASP A 637 2.80 18.37 -11.84
CA ASP A 637 2.31 17.55 -10.72
C ASP A 637 3.26 17.50 -9.51
N ASP A 638 4.57 17.66 -9.74
CA ASP A 638 5.62 17.71 -8.72
C ASP A 638 5.84 19.14 -8.15
N LEU A 639 5.09 20.13 -8.66
CA LEU A 639 5.16 21.55 -8.30
C LEU A 639 6.56 22.19 -8.49
N THR A 640 7.41 21.64 -9.36
CA THR A 640 8.76 22.18 -9.65
C THR A 640 8.80 23.09 -10.87
N SER A 641 7.85 22.95 -11.78
CA SER A 641 7.86 23.57 -13.11
C SER A 641 6.61 24.39 -13.37
N VAL A 642 6.72 25.43 -14.19
CA VAL A 642 5.60 26.29 -14.61
C VAL A 642 5.65 26.57 -16.11
N THR A 643 4.50 26.48 -16.77
CA THR A 643 4.30 26.84 -18.19
C THR A 643 3.19 27.89 -18.34
N PHE A 644 3.23 28.65 -19.44
CA PHE A 644 2.14 29.55 -19.81
C PHE A 644 1.08 28.80 -20.64
N GLY A 645 -0.20 29.08 -20.42
CA GLY A 645 -1.30 28.40 -21.12
C GLY A 645 -2.67 29.05 -20.98
N GLY A 646 -3.71 28.24 -21.20
CA GLY A 646 -5.11 28.67 -21.13
C GLY A 646 -5.54 29.11 -19.72
N ARG A 647 -6.43 30.10 -19.63
CA ARG A 647 -6.88 30.65 -18.35
C ARG A 647 -7.70 29.63 -17.55
N GLN A 648 -7.17 29.18 -16.43
CA GLN A 648 -7.79 28.22 -15.51
C GLN A 648 -8.99 28.83 -14.78
N LYS A 649 -9.96 27.98 -14.42
CA LYS A 649 -11.15 28.34 -13.62
C LYS A 649 -10.88 28.21 -12.12
N VAL A 650 -9.89 28.96 -11.62
CA VAL A 650 -9.53 29.02 -10.20
C VAL A 650 -10.20 30.22 -9.51
N PRO A 651 -10.54 30.14 -8.21
CA PRO A 651 -11.10 31.26 -7.47
C PRO A 651 -10.07 32.35 -7.19
N ASP A 652 -10.60 33.55 -7.00
CA ASP A 652 -9.90 34.72 -6.48
C ASP A 652 -9.62 34.56 -4.98
N ASN A 653 -8.39 34.83 -4.55
CA ASN A 653 -7.93 34.72 -3.17
C ASN A 653 -6.90 35.85 -2.87
N PRO A 654 -6.56 36.14 -1.60
CA PRO A 654 -5.58 37.18 -1.28
C PRO A 654 -4.14 36.88 -1.72
N GLU A 655 -3.76 35.60 -1.80
CA GLU A 655 -2.40 35.14 -2.09
C GLU A 655 -2.03 35.27 -3.58
N ARG A 656 -3.02 35.32 -4.47
CA ARG A 656 -2.85 35.23 -5.93
C ARG A 656 -2.40 36.55 -6.54
N CYS A 657 -1.33 36.49 -7.34
CA CYS A 657 -0.92 37.63 -8.15
C CYS A 657 -1.85 37.79 -9.38
N HIS A 658 -2.46 38.97 -9.52
CA HIS A 658 -3.32 39.30 -10.67
C HIS A 658 -2.69 40.33 -11.62
N CYS A 659 -1.73 41.13 -11.15
CA CYS A 659 -1.04 42.16 -11.94
C CYS A 659 0.11 41.62 -12.80
N CYS A 660 0.69 40.47 -12.44
CA CYS A 660 1.82 39.85 -13.14
C CYS A 660 1.62 38.34 -13.31
N LYS A 661 2.18 37.75 -14.37
CA LYS A 661 2.12 36.30 -14.67
C LYS A 661 3.12 35.51 -13.80
N VAL A 662 2.99 35.64 -12.47
CA VAL A 662 3.93 35.13 -11.46
C VAL A 662 3.35 33.94 -10.69
N VAL A 663 4.22 33.04 -10.24
CA VAL A 663 3.99 32.06 -9.17
C VAL A 663 5.14 32.14 -8.15
N LEU A 664 4.81 32.04 -6.86
CA LEU A 664 5.78 32.03 -5.76
C LEU A 664 6.11 30.61 -5.30
N GLY A 665 7.24 30.47 -4.60
CA GLY A 665 7.51 29.32 -3.74
C GLY A 665 6.52 29.23 -2.58
N SER A 666 6.25 28.01 -2.11
CA SER A 666 5.41 27.75 -0.92
C SER A 666 6.11 28.05 0.40
N GLU A 667 7.45 28.06 0.38
CA GLU A 667 8.30 28.41 1.51
C GLU A 667 9.09 29.68 1.15
N GLY A 668 9.28 30.54 2.14
CA GLY A 668 10.07 31.77 2.05
C GLY A 668 11.15 31.80 3.13
N PHE A 669 12.21 32.56 2.88
CA PHE A 669 13.46 32.56 3.62
C PHE A 669 13.65 33.86 4.41
N ASP A 670 13.95 33.75 5.70
CA ASP A 670 14.09 34.87 6.66
C ASP A 670 15.45 34.86 7.37
N SER A 671 16.32 33.91 7.01
CA SER A 671 17.61 33.63 7.61
C SER A 671 18.39 32.62 6.75
N GLY A 672 19.71 32.54 6.91
CA GLY A 672 20.55 31.47 6.37
C GLY A 672 20.97 31.62 4.89
N THR A 673 21.51 30.53 4.33
CA THR A 673 21.95 30.45 2.93
C THR A 673 21.14 29.42 2.13
N HIS A 674 20.45 29.90 1.09
CA HIS A 674 19.55 29.11 0.25
C HIS A 674 20.03 29.06 -1.18
N ILE A 675 20.03 27.87 -1.77
CA ILE A 675 20.54 27.63 -3.13
C ILE A 675 19.56 26.75 -3.89
N TRP A 676 19.12 27.22 -5.05
CA TRP A 676 18.32 26.46 -6.02
C TRP A 676 18.79 26.74 -7.45
N ASP A 677 18.57 25.77 -8.33
CA ASP A 677 18.99 25.82 -9.72
C ASP A 677 17.74 25.89 -10.62
N VAL A 678 17.75 26.73 -11.65
CA VAL A 678 16.61 26.99 -12.55
C VAL A 678 17.00 26.65 -13.98
N GLU A 679 16.24 25.78 -14.63
CA GLU A 679 16.28 25.50 -16.06
C GLU A 679 15.38 26.52 -16.79
N VAL A 680 15.93 27.21 -17.79
CA VAL A 680 15.32 28.40 -18.41
C VAL A 680 15.00 28.20 -19.90
N GLY A 681 14.04 28.98 -20.39
CA GLY A 681 13.62 28.93 -21.80
C GLY A 681 14.59 29.65 -22.73
N GLU A 682 14.88 29.06 -23.89
CA GLU A 682 15.79 29.64 -24.88
C GLU A 682 15.26 30.83 -25.71
N GLU A 683 13.98 31.19 -25.57
CA GLU A 683 13.32 32.25 -26.35
C GLU A 683 12.15 32.88 -25.57
N GLY A 684 11.96 34.21 -25.70
CA GLY A 684 10.78 34.91 -25.18
C GLY A 684 10.74 35.13 -23.66
N PHE A 685 9.82 35.98 -23.21
CA PHE A 685 9.87 36.57 -21.87
C PHE A 685 9.78 35.56 -20.73
N TRP A 686 10.78 35.64 -19.85
CA TRP A 686 10.77 35.02 -18.52
C TRP A 686 11.54 35.87 -17.51
N ALA A 687 11.23 35.68 -16.23
CA ALA A 687 11.97 36.26 -15.11
C ALA A 687 11.89 35.36 -13.86
N PHE A 688 12.91 35.42 -13.00
CA PHE A 688 12.90 34.76 -11.70
C PHE A 688 13.88 35.42 -10.73
N GLY A 689 13.67 35.15 -9.45
CA GLY A 689 14.49 35.70 -8.37
C GLY A 689 13.77 35.57 -7.03
N VAL A 690 13.81 36.61 -6.21
CA VAL A 690 13.12 36.66 -4.91
C VAL A 690 12.31 37.95 -4.74
N VAL A 691 11.29 37.89 -3.88
CA VAL A 691 10.35 38.98 -3.61
C VAL A 691 9.97 39.02 -2.13
N ASN A 692 9.78 40.22 -1.57
CA ASN A 692 9.36 40.44 -0.17
C ASN A 692 7.97 39.81 0.12
N GLU A 693 7.74 39.44 1.38
CA GLU A 693 6.44 38.99 1.87
C GLU A 693 5.36 40.08 1.74
N SER A 694 5.70 41.34 2.00
CA SER A 694 4.82 42.51 1.90
C SER A 694 4.41 42.91 0.47
N TYR A 695 5.03 42.32 -0.56
CA TYR A 695 4.87 42.73 -1.96
C TYR A 695 3.40 42.71 -2.41
N GLU A 696 2.84 43.88 -2.75
CA GLU A 696 1.41 44.05 -3.07
C GLU A 696 1.01 43.36 -4.38
N ARG A 697 0.54 42.11 -4.26
CA ARG A 697 0.13 41.20 -5.36
C ARG A 697 -1.05 41.68 -6.24
N LYS A 698 -1.52 42.92 -6.01
CA LYS A 698 -2.69 43.57 -6.61
C LYS A 698 -2.39 44.92 -7.27
N VAL A 699 -1.25 45.54 -6.93
CA VAL A 699 -0.79 46.81 -7.50
C VAL A 699 0.46 46.52 -8.33
N GLN A 700 0.83 47.41 -9.24
CA GLN A 700 2.12 47.34 -9.92
C GLN A 700 3.20 47.85 -8.95
N ALA A 701 3.70 46.94 -8.10
CA ALA A 701 4.55 47.27 -6.97
C ALA A 701 5.84 48.00 -7.38
N LEU A 702 6.15 49.09 -6.67
CA LEU A 702 7.22 50.03 -7.03
C LEU A 702 8.63 49.56 -6.64
N SER A 703 8.76 48.54 -5.80
CA SER A 703 10.03 47.95 -5.34
C SER A 703 9.77 46.63 -4.60
N GLY A 704 10.80 46.01 -4.01
CA GLY A 704 10.68 44.84 -3.14
C GLY A 704 10.84 43.49 -3.85
N TYR A 705 11.49 43.48 -5.01
CA TYR A 705 11.89 42.27 -5.75
C TYR A 705 13.33 42.39 -6.25
N TRP A 706 13.97 41.26 -6.55
CA TRP A 706 15.29 41.19 -7.18
C TRP A 706 15.27 40.04 -8.18
N GLN A 707 15.40 40.35 -9.48
CA GLN A 707 15.27 39.34 -10.54
C GLN A 707 16.35 39.41 -11.62
N LEU A 708 16.63 38.23 -12.18
CA LEU A 708 17.19 38.06 -13.52
C LEU A 708 16.02 37.79 -14.49
N CYS A 709 16.06 38.44 -15.65
CA CYS A 709 15.01 38.39 -16.66
C CYS A 709 15.63 38.26 -18.07
N PHE A 710 14.91 37.62 -18.98
CA PHE A 710 15.20 37.60 -20.40
C PHE A 710 14.06 38.28 -21.16
N HIS A 711 14.37 39.35 -21.90
CA HIS A 711 13.42 40.19 -22.62
C HIS A 711 14.10 40.73 -23.88
N ASP A 712 13.42 40.63 -25.02
CA ASP A 712 13.87 41.15 -26.33
C ASP A 712 15.31 40.73 -26.67
N GLU A 713 15.55 39.42 -26.52
CA GLU A 713 16.82 38.72 -26.72
C GLU A 713 18.01 39.24 -25.87
N LYS A 714 17.72 39.90 -24.74
CA LYS A 714 18.70 40.41 -23.77
C LYS A 714 18.45 39.85 -22.38
N TYR A 715 19.54 39.59 -21.66
CA TYR A 715 19.50 39.34 -20.22
C TYR A 715 19.55 40.67 -19.47
N ILE A 716 18.63 40.86 -18.53
CA ILE A 716 18.53 42.08 -17.72
C ILE A 716 18.35 41.75 -16.24
N VAL A 717 18.85 42.63 -15.37
CA VAL A 717 18.61 42.58 -13.92
C VAL A 717 17.95 43.88 -13.45
N THR A 718 17.02 43.76 -12.50
CA THR A 718 16.19 44.88 -12.03
C THR A 718 15.62 44.59 -10.64
N THR A 719 15.45 45.66 -9.86
CA THR A 719 14.89 45.66 -8.48
C THR A 719 13.75 46.66 -8.28
N VAL A 720 13.48 47.47 -9.30
CA VAL A 720 12.55 48.61 -9.31
C VAL A 720 12.03 48.80 -10.75
N PRO A 721 10.72 49.04 -10.97
CA PRO A 721 10.16 49.10 -12.32
C PRO A 721 10.77 50.22 -13.18
N GLY A 722 10.97 49.95 -14.47
CA GLY A 722 11.51 50.90 -15.43
C GLY A 722 13.03 51.14 -15.36
N THR A 723 13.72 50.61 -14.33
CA THR A 723 15.19 50.66 -14.21
C THR A 723 15.77 49.26 -14.26
N TYR A 724 16.75 49.06 -15.15
CA TYR A 724 17.37 47.77 -15.43
C TYR A 724 18.82 47.94 -15.92
N GLU A 725 19.66 46.95 -15.63
CA GLU A 725 21.00 46.78 -16.22
C GLU A 725 20.95 45.68 -17.28
N VAL A 726 21.65 45.85 -18.41
CA VAL A 726 21.73 44.85 -19.49
C VAL A 726 23.02 44.05 -19.35
N LEU A 727 22.91 42.75 -19.13
CA LEU A 727 24.04 41.86 -18.89
C LEU A 727 24.58 41.26 -20.19
N SER A 728 25.88 41.42 -20.41
CA SER A 728 26.60 40.85 -21.57
C SER A 728 27.04 39.41 -21.31
N VAL A 729 26.08 38.51 -21.11
CA VAL A 729 26.32 37.07 -20.88
C VAL A 729 26.00 36.21 -22.12
N LYS A 730 26.51 34.97 -22.14
CA LYS A 730 26.15 33.97 -23.15
C LYS A 730 24.72 33.46 -22.95
N LYS A 731 24.21 32.71 -23.93
CA LYS A 731 22.88 32.09 -23.85
C LYS A 731 22.81 31.11 -22.66
N LEU A 732 22.08 31.50 -21.63
CA LEU A 732 21.88 30.73 -20.41
C LEU A 732 20.89 29.58 -20.65
N GLN A 733 21.20 28.38 -20.17
CA GLN A 733 20.28 27.23 -20.11
C GLN A 733 19.94 26.84 -18.67
N ARG A 734 20.93 26.88 -17.76
CA ARG A 734 20.74 26.60 -16.34
C ARG A 734 21.38 27.70 -15.48
N VAL A 735 20.62 28.26 -14.54
CA VAL A 735 21.05 29.34 -13.66
C VAL A 735 20.90 28.94 -12.21
N ARG A 736 21.98 29.03 -11.42
CA ARG A 736 21.92 28.92 -9.97
C ARG A 736 21.56 30.26 -9.36
N VAL A 737 20.61 30.25 -8.43
CA VAL A 737 20.34 31.36 -7.53
C VAL A 737 20.87 30.99 -6.14
N GLN A 738 21.65 31.89 -5.55
CA GLN A 738 22.21 31.76 -4.20
C GLN A 738 21.83 33.01 -3.39
N LEU A 739 20.96 32.81 -2.41
CA LEU A 739 20.58 33.81 -1.41
C LEU A 739 21.38 33.56 -0.13
N GLU A 740 22.29 34.47 0.21
CA GLU A 740 22.94 34.54 1.52
C GLU A 740 22.23 35.62 2.33
N TYR A 741 21.11 35.26 2.97
CA TYR A 741 20.19 36.21 3.61
C TYR A 741 20.92 37.04 4.67
N ASP A 742 21.63 36.38 5.60
CA ASP A 742 22.34 37.01 6.73
C ASP A 742 23.51 37.91 6.29
N ARG A 743 23.94 37.80 5.04
CA ARG A 743 25.00 38.61 4.41
C ARG A 743 24.45 39.67 3.45
N GLY A 744 23.14 39.70 3.26
CA GLY A 744 22.48 40.62 2.35
C GLY A 744 22.85 40.43 0.88
N LYS A 745 23.10 39.18 0.42
CA LYS A 745 23.51 38.93 -0.98
C LYS A 745 22.56 37.99 -1.73
N LEU A 746 22.23 38.34 -2.97
CA LEU A 746 21.55 37.47 -3.92
C LEU A 746 22.39 37.38 -5.20
N SER A 747 23.00 36.22 -5.43
CA SER A 747 23.89 35.97 -6.57
C SER A 747 23.29 35.00 -7.58
N PHE A 748 23.48 35.29 -8.86
CA PHE A 748 23.09 34.46 -9.98
C PHE A 748 24.34 33.92 -10.67
N PHE A 749 24.40 32.62 -10.95
CA PHE A 749 25.52 31.98 -11.65
C PHE A 749 25.05 31.15 -12.83
N ASP A 750 25.79 31.22 -13.94
CA ASP A 750 25.66 30.30 -15.08
C ASP A 750 26.21 28.93 -14.64
N LEU A 751 25.37 27.89 -14.64
CA LEU A 751 25.72 26.53 -14.24
C LEU A 751 26.43 25.73 -15.33
N ASP A 752 26.36 26.19 -16.58
CA ASP A 752 26.92 25.54 -17.75
C ASP A 752 28.34 26.07 -18.03
N ALA A 753 28.58 27.36 -17.80
CA ALA A 753 29.90 27.99 -17.83
C ALA A 753 30.61 28.03 -16.46
N ASN A 754 29.89 27.81 -15.36
CA ASN A 754 30.36 27.99 -13.97
C ASN A 754 30.93 29.41 -13.72
N THR A 755 30.18 30.44 -14.13
CA THR A 755 30.55 31.86 -14.00
C THR A 755 29.49 32.67 -13.27
N LEU A 756 29.89 33.69 -12.51
CA LEU A 756 28.96 34.67 -11.93
C LEU A 756 28.29 35.48 -13.05
N ILE A 757 26.97 35.64 -12.97
CA ILE A 757 26.16 36.49 -13.86
C ILE A 757 26.01 37.89 -13.24
N HIS A 758 25.55 37.97 -12.00
CA HIS A 758 25.32 39.21 -11.26
C HIS A 758 25.14 38.91 -9.75
N THR A 759 25.42 39.90 -8.90
CA THR A 759 25.13 39.87 -7.46
C THR A 759 24.47 41.16 -7.03
N PHE A 760 23.27 41.06 -6.46
CA PHE A 760 22.66 42.16 -5.72
C PHE A 760 23.16 42.15 -4.28
N GLU A 761 23.46 43.33 -3.73
CA GLU A 761 23.73 43.53 -2.30
C GLU A 761 22.62 44.41 -1.69
N HIS A 762 21.93 43.89 -0.67
CA HIS A 762 20.80 44.56 -0.01
C HIS A 762 20.58 44.02 1.40
N ASN A 763 20.25 44.89 2.36
CA ASN A 763 19.94 44.47 3.73
C ASN A 763 18.50 43.94 3.83
N PHE A 764 18.32 42.63 3.70
CA PHE A 764 16.99 42.00 3.71
C PHE A 764 16.36 42.04 5.12
N THR A 765 15.27 42.78 5.27
CA THR A 765 14.51 42.91 6.53
C THR A 765 13.21 42.11 6.57
N GLU A 766 12.82 41.50 5.46
CA GLU A 766 11.58 40.75 5.29
C GLU A 766 11.85 39.35 4.75
N LYS A 767 10.94 38.42 5.08
CA LYS A 767 10.92 37.07 4.53
C LYS A 767 10.82 37.11 2.99
N LEU A 768 11.77 36.49 2.32
CA LEU A 768 11.89 36.47 0.85
C LEU A 768 11.33 35.17 0.26
N PHE A 769 10.40 35.30 -0.67
CA PHE A 769 9.86 34.16 -1.43
C PHE A 769 10.55 34.07 -2.80
N PRO A 770 11.07 32.89 -3.20
CA PRO A 770 11.44 32.65 -4.60
C PRO A 770 10.23 32.82 -5.51
N TYR A 771 10.43 33.28 -6.75
CA TYR A 771 9.35 33.34 -7.74
C TYR A 771 9.80 33.04 -9.17
N LEU A 772 8.85 32.59 -9.98
CA LEU A 772 8.98 32.35 -11.41
C LEU A 772 7.90 33.14 -12.18
N LEU A 773 8.28 33.69 -13.33
CA LEU A 773 7.41 34.41 -14.28
C LEU A 773 7.73 33.92 -15.70
N THR A 774 6.72 33.51 -16.46
CA THR A 774 6.87 33.17 -17.88
C THR A 774 5.66 33.56 -18.72
N GLU A 775 5.90 33.95 -19.97
CA GLU A 775 4.86 34.19 -20.98
C GLU A 775 4.85 33.17 -22.13
N LYS A 776 5.85 32.29 -22.24
CA LYS A 776 5.97 31.34 -23.37
C LYS A 776 6.52 29.98 -22.96
N LYS A 777 7.81 29.92 -22.61
CA LYS A 777 8.55 28.66 -22.37
C LYS A 777 8.35 28.16 -20.93
N PRO A 778 8.54 26.86 -20.65
CA PRO A 778 8.66 26.40 -19.28
C PRO A 778 9.80 27.12 -18.53
N LEU A 779 9.58 27.38 -17.25
CA LEU A 779 10.65 27.51 -16.25
C LEU A 779 10.55 26.34 -15.28
N LYS A 780 11.69 25.85 -14.78
CA LYS A 780 11.72 24.69 -13.90
C LYS A 780 12.80 24.80 -12.84
N ILE A 781 12.42 24.60 -11.57
CA ILE A 781 13.38 24.37 -10.49
C ILE A 781 13.97 22.96 -10.66
N LEU A 782 15.29 22.87 -10.75
CA LEU A 782 16.00 21.62 -10.84
C LEU A 782 16.15 20.97 -9.46
N PRO A 783 15.98 19.63 -9.34
CA PRO A 783 16.24 18.93 -8.11
C PRO A 783 17.75 18.89 -7.82
N LYS A 784 18.14 19.02 -6.54
CA LYS A 784 19.53 18.80 -6.13
C LYS A 784 19.89 17.34 -6.39
N GLY A 785 20.91 17.13 -7.23
CA GLY A 785 21.39 15.80 -7.59
C GLY A 785 21.77 15.01 -6.35
N THR A 786 21.10 13.89 -6.09
CA THR A 786 21.25 13.10 -4.84
C THR A 786 22.59 12.35 -4.74
N ASN A 787 23.55 12.65 -5.62
CA ASN A 787 24.77 11.91 -5.87
C ASN A 787 26.03 12.80 -5.88
N THR A 788 26.05 13.83 -5.04
CA THR A 788 27.26 14.60 -4.67
C THR A 788 27.40 14.63 -3.15
N ASP A 789 28.62 14.44 -2.65
CA ASP A 789 28.92 14.39 -1.20
C ASP A 789 28.92 15.77 -0.52
N TRP A 790 28.40 16.79 -1.20
CA TRP A 790 28.36 18.19 -0.75
C TRP A 790 27.24 18.50 0.27
N ILE A 791 26.18 17.69 0.33
CA ILE A 791 25.03 17.96 1.21
C ILE A 791 25.32 17.59 2.67
N LEU A 792 26.34 16.77 2.94
CA LEU A 792 26.70 16.35 4.31
C LEU A 792 27.53 17.38 5.09
N GLY A 793 28.03 18.45 4.44
CA GLY A 793 28.86 19.47 5.11
C GLY A 793 28.07 20.49 5.95
N ASN A 794 26.86 20.86 5.51
CA ASN A 794 26.17 22.07 6.00
C ASN A 794 24.84 21.80 6.72
N ILE A 795 24.67 20.60 7.32
CA ILE A 795 23.52 20.25 8.19
C ILE A 795 24.02 19.65 9.52
N LEU A 796 25.28 19.90 9.89
CA LEU A 796 25.91 19.54 11.16
C LEU A 796 26.85 20.66 11.66
N VAL A 797 26.26 21.83 11.88
CA VAL A 797 26.75 22.91 12.76
C VAL A 797 25.55 23.36 13.60
#